data_AF-A0A3N4IL28-F1
#
_entry.id   AF-A0A3N4IL28-F1
#
_cell.length_a   1.000
_cell.length_b   1.000
_cell.length_c   1.000
_cell.angle_alpha   90.00
_cell.angle_beta   90.00
_cell.angle_gamma   90.00
#
_symmetry.space_group_name_H-M   'P 1'
#
loop_
_entity.id
_entity.type
_entity.pdbx_description
1 polymer ?
#
loop_
_entity_poly.entity_id
_entity_poly.type
_entity_poly.pdbx_seq_one_letter_code
_entity_poly.pdbx_strand_id
1 'polypeptide(L)'
;MSFSSTALREEGNKLYKKGNFKDAIFKYNAAISLDPADPAPVRTLSSAQFELGEYSACLATIDKALALEKDETKLPGLKLRKAKCHYHLRQFSEAKEVLEAPGAGDADAINMKKAIEQFGTTSIATNGDEKKQTLEAILRLPRFRSSLHPGSLEYFPRGHDDPRAAFDDETLEKLATTGKGDIDISVLYGGVGDGRHLFQQLSHINGFFTRRIEKHYKAQDAAKEEAAAKGLPEPETKDPYGTLDFYLAAQDAKSHAVARILIMLKLLDDLGLCLTPDKEESIEKRVTIATLCYVYLCDIMPPYCRERLDKAMKDLLDAAKDLEKSNFGLKFLEIDDQSKEAICEVLEWWLSNCKGMPVPGGEPSVELARGLPIDPNSKKVDEMLKILEGIEEENSLFEDTRMLFPFKSLMHEKEPALEALLEKTEGPKKKRKRLTELKTYASINWKVNPTLLQELDWYKFWNKRPSHSVSFLEQASKIFENGYKRYKPEFFFTRPESEWKKNPMESRWSMIQVILPWFSSMAGTLRIPDVDLTINLCVSDITAQLDRIQYTTDRKFDAIYLSNVPDYTGGHLTTVLHALPALKANSANSGTPGYALQNCLANPGAFKEGLPRFYTEYLVIPSEEKVKQYLGLVRSLPVSEKAMEEMQQSMGMPAWLAFTDPQKYIYSPPSLFGPALDKAGVTKWLYSLFFKIAMPTMRDMMHDVIHRVNQPCTLFHWIRVLIYIVEVQKFPPHWVGSVVDSILAGSLVTGCGPAVTAPMHILELKSRDTSPTNKWDLRPFLPELRVLLRKFSPVLPFTLIKQAQIPTEDNIAKWRLQMEFTDWSIGPNGNMLSLAFFRPEVGPKVWAKNGKWFMDYIKERAEFEEGDDVGRSIILGGFQWQLEKYSEEMLASRKRPGVAEWEMERDLMAKMKKEGWKMGIIRTDVYGLVSKVYQTAKVKEVTE
;
A
#
# COMPACT_ATOMS: atom_id res chain seq x y z
N MET A 1 -10.23 8.45 -56.18
CA MET A 1 -8.86 8.09 -56.63
C MET A 1 -8.62 6.64 -56.21
N SER A 2 -8.32 5.73 -57.15
CA SER A 2 -7.88 4.38 -56.78
C SER A 2 -6.42 4.46 -56.33
N PHE A 3 -6.14 4.17 -55.06
CA PHE A 3 -4.77 4.08 -54.59
C PHE A 3 -4.11 2.82 -55.18
N SER A 4 -2.87 2.92 -55.66
CA SER A 4 -2.09 1.75 -56.10
C SER A 4 -1.48 1.02 -54.90
N SER A 5 -1.15 -0.27 -55.05
CA SER A 5 -0.47 -1.06 -54.01
C SER A 5 0.80 -0.36 -53.49
N THR A 6 1.62 0.15 -54.41
CA THR A 6 2.84 0.93 -54.08
C THR A 6 2.55 2.17 -53.24
N ALA A 7 1.53 2.95 -53.60
CA ALA A 7 1.18 4.17 -52.87
C ALA A 7 0.73 3.86 -51.43
N LEU A 8 -0.09 2.82 -51.23
CA LEU A 8 -0.52 2.37 -49.91
C LEU A 8 0.66 1.85 -49.07
N ARG A 9 1.58 1.10 -49.67
CA ARG A 9 2.81 0.65 -49.00
C ARG A 9 3.68 1.83 -48.57
N GLU A 10 3.82 2.85 -49.40
CA GLU A 10 4.58 4.06 -49.05
C GLU A 10 3.92 4.86 -47.92
N GLU A 11 2.59 4.94 -47.90
CA GLU A 11 1.83 5.52 -46.79
C GLU A 11 2.05 4.71 -45.50
N GLY A 12 1.97 3.38 -45.58
CA GLY A 12 2.32 2.48 -44.48
C GLY A 12 3.74 2.68 -43.98
N ASN A 13 4.72 2.84 -44.87
CA ASN A 13 6.11 3.11 -44.50
C ASN A 13 6.27 4.45 -43.78
N LYS A 14 5.50 5.49 -44.17
CA LYS A 14 5.49 6.78 -43.46
C LYS A 14 4.92 6.63 -42.06
N LEU A 15 3.85 5.84 -41.89
CA LEU A 15 3.26 5.53 -40.59
C LEU A 15 4.19 4.70 -39.71
N TYR A 16 4.84 3.68 -40.28
CA TYR A 16 5.84 2.86 -39.63
C TYR A 16 7.01 3.70 -39.09
N LYS A 17 7.56 4.60 -39.91
CA LYS A 17 8.63 5.52 -39.48
C LYS A 17 8.21 6.48 -38.37
N LYS A 18 6.90 6.75 -38.24
CA LYS A 18 6.32 7.53 -37.13
C LYS A 18 5.99 6.68 -35.90
N GLY A 19 6.25 5.37 -35.92
CA GLY A 19 5.89 4.44 -34.84
C GLY A 19 4.41 4.05 -34.79
N ASN A 20 3.61 4.48 -35.78
CA ASN A 20 2.19 4.14 -35.85
C ASN A 20 2.01 2.80 -36.58
N PHE A 21 2.39 1.72 -35.90
CA PHE A 21 2.40 0.38 -36.49
C PHE A 21 1.01 -0.17 -36.79
N LYS A 22 0.00 0.15 -35.97
CA LYS A 22 -1.39 -0.30 -36.19
C LYS A 22 -1.96 0.24 -37.51
N ASP A 23 -1.82 1.53 -37.75
CA ASP A 23 -2.29 2.13 -39.01
C ASP A 23 -1.41 1.70 -40.19
N ALA A 24 -0.10 1.48 -39.96
CA ALA A 24 0.78 0.93 -40.98
C ALA A 24 0.33 -0.47 -41.41
N ILE A 25 -0.05 -1.35 -40.47
CA ILE A 25 -0.60 -2.68 -40.74
C ILE A 25 -1.86 -2.58 -41.59
N PHE A 26 -2.78 -1.67 -41.26
CA PHE A 26 -3.99 -1.45 -42.07
C PHE A 26 -3.65 -1.08 -43.52
N LYS A 27 -2.69 -0.18 -43.72
CA LYS A 27 -2.24 0.23 -45.07
C LYS A 27 -1.50 -0.89 -45.81
N TYR A 28 -0.67 -1.68 -45.13
CA TYR A 28 0.00 -2.82 -45.75
C TYR A 28 -0.99 -3.91 -46.16
N ASN A 29 -1.97 -4.24 -45.31
CA ASN A 29 -3.03 -5.18 -45.66
C ASN A 29 -3.82 -4.70 -46.88
N ALA A 30 -4.16 -3.41 -46.96
CA ALA A 30 -4.82 -2.85 -48.13
C ALA A 30 -3.95 -2.94 -49.40
N ALA A 31 -2.63 -2.73 -49.29
CA ALA A 31 -1.70 -2.92 -50.40
C ALA A 31 -1.63 -4.38 -50.87
N ILE A 32 -1.56 -5.33 -49.93
CA ILE A 32 -1.57 -6.79 -50.21
C ILE A 32 -2.85 -7.21 -50.93
N SER A 33 -4.00 -6.63 -50.58
CA SER A 33 -5.27 -6.93 -51.25
C SER A 33 -5.32 -6.44 -52.70
N LEU A 34 -4.55 -5.42 -53.06
CA LEU A 34 -4.46 -4.91 -54.43
C LEU A 34 -3.46 -5.67 -55.29
N ASP A 35 -2.36 -6.12 -54.70
CA ASP A 35 -1.37 -6.98 -55.36
C ASP A 35 -0.89 -8.08 -54.41
N PRO A 36 -1.56 -9.25 -54.41
CA PRO A 36 -1.20 -10.36 -53.52
C PRO A 36 0.13 -11.04 -53.87
N ALA A 37 0.69 -10.80 -55.06
CA ALA A 37 1.92 -11.42 -55.54
C ALA A 37 3.17 -10.59 -55.23
N ASP A 38 3.03 -9.29 -54.92
CA ASP A 38 4.15 -8.45 -54.51
C ASP A 38 4.63 -8.83 -53.08
N PRO A 39 5.88 -9.31 -52.92
CA PRO A 39 6.41 -9.64 -51.60
C PRO A 39 6.68 -8.38 -50.75
N ALA A 40 6.81 -7.18 -51.32
CA ALA A 40 7.25 -6.01 -50.58
C ALA A 40 6.28 -5.54 -49.48
N PRO A 41 4.95 -5.41 -49.72
CA PRO A 41 3.97 -5.14 -48.68
C PRO A 41 3.93 -6.20 -47.58
N VAL A 42 4.12 -7.48 -47.94
CA VAL A 42 4.13 -8.62 -47.00
C VAL A 42 5.36 -8.56 -46.09
N ARG A 43 6.54 -8.23 -46.65
CA ARG A 43 7.76 -8.00 -45.84
C ARG A 43 7.56 -6.87 -44.85
N THR A 44 7.03 -5.71 -45.29
CA THR A 44 6.83 -4.55 -44.42
C THR A 44 5.74 -4.79 -43.37
N LEU A 45 4.71 -5.57 -43.69
CA LEU A 45 3.71 -6.04 -42.73
C LEU A 45 4.36 -6.88 -41.62
N SER A 46 5.23 -7.85 -41.97
CA SER A 46 5.93 -8.67 -40.98
C SER A 46 6.75 -7.81 -40.01
N SER A 47 7.42 -6.76 -40.50
CA SER A 47 8.16 -5.83 -39.64
C SER A 47 7.23 -5.09 -38.68
N ALA A 48 6.06 -4.62 -39.13
CA ALA A 48 5.12 -3.89 -38.29
C ALA A 48 4.47 -4.77 -37.22
N GLN A 49 4.11 -6.01 -37.58
CA GLN A 49 3.60 -7.01 -36.63
C GLN A 49 4.65 -7.37 -35.57
N PHE A 50 5.92 -7.51 -35.98
CA PHE A 50 7.02 -7.74 -35.03
C PHE A 50 7.17 -6.58 -34.04
N GLU A 51 7.16 -5.33 -34.50
CA GLU A 51 7.29 -4.16 -33.63
C GLU A 51 6.12 -4.03 -32.65
N LEU A 52 4.91 -4.50 -32.99
CA LEU A 52 3.78 -4.59 -32.06
C LEU A 52 3.84 -5.78 -31.10
N GLY A 53 4.80 -6.70 -31.26
CA GLY A 53 4.88 -7.94 -30.47
C GLY A 53 3.87 -9.01 -30.89
N GLU A 54 3.25 -8.87 -32.07
CA GLU A 54 2.31 -9.86 -32.63
C GLU A 54 3.07 -11.03 -33.27
N TYR A 55 3.89 -11.74 -32.49
CA TYR A 55 4.88 -12.70 -33.00
C TYR A 55 4.25 -13.85 -33.79
N SER A 56 3.13 -14.41 -33.33
CA SER A 56 2.45 -15.50 -34.04
C SER A 56 1.89 -15.06 -35.40
N ALA A 57 1.30 -13.86 -35.48
CA ALA A 57 0.84 -13.29 -36.74
C ALA A 57 2.03 -12.94 -37.65
N CYS A 58 3.11 -12.42 -37.06
CA CYS A 58 4.35 -12.13 -37.77
C CYS A 58 4.94 -13.39 -38.42
N LEU A 59 4.99 -14.53 -37.72
CA LEU A 59 5.47 -15.81 -38.26
C LEU A 59 4.70 -16.22 -39.52
N ALA A 60 3.37 -16.20 -39.47
CA ALA A 60 2.52 -16.53 -40.62
C ALA A 60 2.79 -15.59 -41.81
N THR A 61 2.95 -14.29 -41.55
CA THR A 61 3.29 -13.31 -42.58
C THR A 61 4.70 -13.52 -43.14
N ILE A 62 5.68 -13.91 -42.32
CA ILE A 62 7.04 -14.21 -42.76
C ILE A 62 7.05 -15.43 -43.68
N ASP A 63 6.32 -16.49 -43.35
CA ASP A 63 6.24 -17.68 -44.19
C ASP A 63 5.63 -17.35 -45.56
N LYS A 64 4.60 -16.50 -45.59
CA LYS A 64 4.05 -15.96 -46.85
C LYS A 64 5.09 -15.12 -47.61
N ALA A 65 5.84 -14.26 -46.92
CA ALA A 65 6.87 -13.45 -47.55
C ALA A 65 8.00 -14.30 -48.15
N LEU A 66 8.45 -15.34 -47.44
CA LEU A 66 9.50 -16.26 -47.89
C LEU A 66 9.06 -17.08 -49.12
N ALA A 67 7.77 -17.42 -49.23
CA ALA A 67 7.23 -18.11 -50.40
C ALA A 67 7.16 -17.22 -51.67
N LEU A 68 7.01 -15.91 -51.50
CA LEU A 68 6.89 -14.94 -52.59
C LEU A 68 8.23 -14.29 -52.98
N GLU A 69 9.20 -14.24 -52.05
CA GLU A 69 10.46 -13.54 -52.22
C GLU A 69 11.42 -14.29 -53.16
N LYS A 70 11.86 -13.61 -54.22
CA LYS A 70 12.88 -14.11 -55.17
C LYS A 70 14.22 -13.40 -55.03
N ASP A 71 14.26 -12.26 -54.33
CA ASP A 71 15.49 -11.51 -54.07
C ASP A 71 16.24 -12.12 -52.88
N GLU A 72 17.34 -12.83 -53.17
CA GLU A 72 18.17 -13.49 -52.16
C GLU A 72 18.71 -12.51 -51.09
N THR A 73 18.84 -11.22 -51.42
CA THR A 73 19.33 -10.21 -50.46
C THR A 73 18.33 -9.91 -49.34
N LYS A 74 17.04 -10.26 -49.51
CA LYS A 74 15.99 -10.02 -48.51
C LYS A 74 15.73 -11.22 -47.61
N LEU A 75 16.11 -12.43 -48.03
CA LEU A 75 15.89 -13.67 -47.29
C LEU A 75 16.55 -13.69 -45.89
N PRO A 76 17.81 -13.23 -45.70
CA PRO A 76 18.44 -13.22 -44.37
C PRO A 76 17.66 -12.43 -43.33
N GLY A 77 17.15 -11.25 -43.69
CA GLY A 77 16.38 -10.40 -42.78
C GLY A 77 15.05 -11.02 -42.35
N LEU A 78 14.39 -11.77 -43.26
CA LEU A 78 13.16 -12.51 -42.96
C LEU A 78 13.44 -13.71 -42.04
N LYS A 79 14.50 -14.50 -42.33
CA LYS A 79 14.93 -15.63 -41.49
C LYS A 79 15.32 -15.18 -40.08
N LEU A 80 16.07 -14.09 -39.95
CA LEU A 80 16.43 -13.54 -38.64
C LEU A 80 15.20 -13.07 -37.87
N ARG A 81 14.23 -12.41 -38.53
CA ARG A 81 12.97 -12.02 -37.88
C ARG A 81 12.17 -13.24 -37.44
N LYS A 82 12.16 -14.33 -38.24
CA LYS A 82 11.52 -15.60 -37.89
C LYS A 82 12.14 -16.19 -36.62
N ALA A 83 13.47 -16.27 -36.55
CA ALA A 83 14.19 -16.69 -35.35
C ALA A 83 13.86 -15.83 -34.13
N LYS A 84 13.84 -14.49 -34.28
CA LYS A 84 13.45 -13.57 -33.19
C LYS A 84 12.01 -13.81 -32.71
N CYS A 85 11.07 -14.10 -33.62
CA CYS A 85 9.69 -14.43 -33.25
C CYS A 85 9.63 -15.71 -32.42
N HIS A 86 10.25 -16.80 -32.90
CA HIS A 86 10.34 -18.06 -32.15
C HIS A 86 11.01 -17.84 -30.79
N TYR A 87 12.10 -17.06 -30.74
CA TYR A 87 12.81 -16.73 -29.51
C TYR A 87 11.91 -16.02 -28.49
N HIS A 88 11.20 -14.97 -28.90
CA HIS A 88 10.29 -14.23 -28.01
C HIS A 88 9.05 -15.03 -27.61
N LEU A 89 8.61 -15.97 -28.46
CA LEU A 89 7.60 -16.98 -28.12
C LEU A 89 8.15 -18.11 -27.26
N ARG A 90 9.46 -18.10 -26.93
CA ARG A 90 10.19 -19.14 -26.19
C ARG A 90 10.12 -20.53 -26.84
N GLN A 91 9.90 -20.55 -28.15
CA GLN A 91 10.02 -21.71 -29.04
C GLN A 91 11.50 -21.90 -29.38
N PHE A 92 12.30 -22.30 -28.39
CA PHE A 92 13.76 -22.26 -28.48
C PHE A 92 14.33 -23.28 -29.46
N SER A 93 13.69 -24.43 -29.63
CA SER A 93 14.09 -25.47 -30.59
C SER A 93 13.97 -24.93 -32.02
N GLU A 94 12.83 -24.33 -32.34
CA GLU A 94 12.53 -23.73 -33.64
C GLU A 94 13.42 -22.50 -33.89
N ALA A 95 13.64 -21.68 -32.87
CA ALA A 95 14.57 -20.55 -32.97
C ALA A 95 15.98 -21.03 -33.30
N LYS A 96 16.46 -22.09 -32.65
CA LYS A 96 17.79 -22.66 -32.88
C LYS A 96 17.94 -23.19 -34.29
N GLU A 97 16.96 -23.95 -34.78
CA GLU A 97 16.95 -24.48 -36.15
C GLU A 97 17.09 -23.35 -37.19
N VAL A 98 16.31 -22.28 -37.04
CA VAL A 98 16.37 -21.13 -37.96
C VAL A 98 17.72 -20.40 -37.88
N LEU A 99 18.33 -20.30 -36.69
CA LEU A 99 19.61 -19.63 -36.50
C LEU A 99 20.80 -20.46 -37.00
N GLU A 100 20.69 -21.78 -37.09
CA GLU A 100 21.73 -22.68 -37.62
C GLU A 100 21.72 -22.77 -39.15
N ALA A 101 20.63 -22.34 -39.81
CA ALA A 101 20.55 -22.31 -41.27
C ALA A 101 21.59 -21.36 -41.91
N PRO A 102 22.13 -21.68 -43.09
CA PRO A 102 23.08 -20.81 -43.81
C PRO A 102 22.52 -19.40 -44.07
N GLY A 103 23.32 -18.37 -43.77
CA GLY A 103 23.00 -16.95 -44.02
C GLY A 103 22.45 -16.16 -42.83
N ALA A 104 22.46 -16.70 -41.60
CA ALA A 104 21.92 -16.05 -40.39
C ALA A 104 22.99 -15.43 -39.45
N GLY A 105 24.13 -14.97 -39.97
CA GLY A 105 25.32 -14.63 -39.17
C GLY A 105 25.46 -13.15 -38.79
N ASP A 106 24.64 -12.65 -37.86
CA ASP A 106 24.91 -11.38 -37.15
C ASP A 106 25.18 -11.58 -35.65
N ALA A 107 25.59 -10.52 -34.95
CA ALA A 107 25.92 -10.57 -33.53
C ALA A 107 24.70 -10.95 -32.65
N ASP A 108 23.50 -10.56 -33.05
CA ASP A 108 22.25 -10.91 -32.35
C ASP A 108 22.00 -12.41 -32.44
N ALA A 109 22.21 -13.02 -33.61
CA ALA A 109 22.06 -14.46 -33.81
C ALA A 109 23.00 -15.27 -32.92
N ILE A 110 24.27 -14.85 -32.79
CA ILE A 110 25.25 -15.51 -31.91
C ILE A 110 24.82 -15.42 -30.44
N ASN A 111 24.38 -14.24 -29.99
CA ASN A 111 23.95 -14.06 -28.61
C ASN A 111 22.66 -14.82 -28.30
N MET A 112 21.69 -14.85 -29.24
CA MET A 112 20.48 -15.67 -29.09
C MET A 112 20.79 -17.16 -29.00
N LYS A 113 21.74 -17.68 -29.81
CA LYS A 113 22.18 -19.08 -29.69
C LYS A 113 22.74 -19.39 -28.31
N LYS A 114 23.64 -18.53 -27.80
CA LYS A 114 24.20 -18.67 -26.44
C LYS A 114 23.12 -18.64 -25.37
N ALA A 115 22.15 -17.73 -25.49
CA ALA A 115 21.04 -17.64 -24.56
C ALA A 115 20.15 -18.90 -24.58
N ILE A 116 19.87 -19.45 -25.77
CA ILE A 116 19.14 -20.71 -25.94
C ILE A 116 19.91 -21.88 -25.29
N GLU A 117 21.23 -21.97 -25.49
CA GLU A 117 22.06 -23.05 -24.92
C GLU A 117 22.05 -23.04 -23.38
N GLN A 118 22.04 -21.86 -22.77
CA GLN A 118 22.12 -21.72 -21.32
C GLN A 118 20.77 -21.87 -20.61
N PHE A 119 19.67 -21.37 -21.20
CA PHE A 119 18.36 -21.32 -20.53
C PHE A 119 17.22 -21.94 -21.34
N GLY A 120 17.48 -22.56 -22.49
CA GLY A 120 16.46 -23.25 -23.29
C GLY A 120 15.73 -24.37 -22.52
N THR A 121 16.34 -24.86 -21.44
CA THR A 121 15.78 -25.85 -20.49
C THR A 121 15.15 -25.24 -19.24
N THR A 122 15.24 -23.91 -19.05
CA THR A 122 14.60 -23.24 -17.92
C THR A 122 13.10 -23.25 -18.14
N SER A 123 12.43 -24.19 -17.47
CA SER A 123 10.98 -24.29 -17.50
C SER A 123 10.40 -22.96 -17.02
N ILE A 124 9.53 -22.37 -17.84
CA ILE A 124 8.58 -21.37 -17.33
C ILE A 124 7.73 -22.11 -16.33
N ALA A 125 7.32 -21.43 -15.25
CA ALA A 125 6.25 -21.96 -14.44
C ALA A 125 4.97 -22.01 -15.31
N THR A 126 4.70 -23.18 -15.89
CA THR A 126 3.68 -23.37 -16.94
C THR A 126 2.34 -23.80 -16.37
N ASN A 127 2.34 -24.48 -15.22
CA ASN A 127 1.14 -24.77 -14.45
C ASN A 127 0.93 -23.73 -13.34
N GLY A 128 -0.32 -23.59 -12.88
CA GLY A 128 -0.71 -22.56 -11.90
C GLY A 128 0.04 -22.66 -10.57
N ASP A 129 0.34 -23.87 -10.11
CA ASP A 129 0.96 -24.13 -8.80
C ASP A 129 2.45 -23.78 -8.78
N GLU A 130 3.23 -24.18 -9.80
CA GLU A 130 4.65 -23.79 -9.92
C GLU A 130 4.79 -22.27 -10.02
N LYS A 131 3.84 -21.61 -10.71
CA LYS A 131 3.84 -20.16 -10.86
C LYS A 131 3.58 -19.49 -9.52
N LYS A 132 2.61 -20.00 -8.77
CA LYS A 132 2.29 -19.55 -7.41
C LYS A 132 3.48 -19.71 -6.46
N GLN A 133 4.13 -20.88 -6.43
CA GLN A 133 5.31 -21.12 -5.59
C GLN A 133 6.48 -20.19 -5.94
N THR A 134 6.75 -20.01 -7.24
CA THR A 134 7.79 -19.08 -7.70
C THR A 134 7.49 -17.65 -7.26
N LEU A 135 6.24 -17.22 -7.40
CA LEU A 135 5.80 -15.89 -6.98
C LEU A 135 5.93 -15.73 -5.47
N GLU A 136 5.51 -16.70 -4.67
CA GLU A 136 5.68 -16.67 -3.21
C GLU A 136 7.15 -16.51 -2.80
N ALA A 137 8.09 -17.18 -3.48
CA ALA A 137 9.52 -17.00 -3.24
C ALA A 137 9.99 -15.57 -3.58
N ILE A 138 9.53 -15.03 -4.72
CA ILE A 138 9.80 -13.64 -5.12
C ILE A 138 9.26 -12.64 -4.10
N LEU A 139 8.08 -12.87 -3.52
CA LEU A 139 7.46 -11.97 -2.54
C LEU A 139 8.22 -11.89 -1.21
N ARG A 140 9.13 -12.84 -0.93
CA ARG A 140 10.02 -12.82 0.24
C ARG A 140 11.26 -11.95 0.03
N LEU A 141 11.54 -11.54 -1.21
CA LEU A 141 12.69 -10.69 -1.51
C LEU A 141 12.51 -9.28 -0.92
N PRO A 142 13.61 -8.59 -0.53
CA PRO A 142 13.54 -7.22 -0.02
C PRO A 142 13.02 -6.23 -1.08
N ARG A 143 11.74 -5.86 -0.95
CA ARG A 143 11.06 -4.90 -1.82
C ARG A 143 11.48 -3.45 -1.53
N PHE A 144 11.65 -3.10 -0.26
CA PHE A 144 12.06 -1.76 0.18
C PHE A 144 13.48 -1.81 0.75
N ARG A 145 14.18 -0.68 0.64
CA ARG A 145 15.40 -0.42 1.41
C ARG A 145 15.09 -0.62 2.89
N SER A 146 16.00 -1.27 3.60
CA SER A 146 15.86 -1.41 5.04
C SER A 146 15.88 -0.05 5.75
N SER A 147 15.19 0.04 6.88
CA SER A 147 15.35 1.13 7.85
C SER A 147 16.25 0.70 9.00
N LEU A 148 16.63 1.62 9.89
CA LEU A 148 17.48 1.30 11.04
C LEU A 148 16.82 0.26 11.99
N HIS A 149 15.50 0.30 12.10
CA HIS A 149 14.74 -0.58 12.97
C HIS A 149 13.37 -0.94 12.35
N PRO A 150 13.35 -1.83 11.36
CA PRO A 150 12.14 -2.12 10.58
C PRO A 150 10.97 -2.64 11.43
N GLY A 151 11.25 -3.27 12.59
CA GLY A 151 10.20 -3.73 13.52
C GLY A 151 9.57 -2.67 14.43
N SER A 152 10.14 -1.46 14.53
CA SER A 152 9.70 -0.42 15.49
C SER A 152 9.12 0.80 14.79
N LEU A 153 8.14 0.59 13.92
CA LEU A 153 7.31 1.66 13.37
C LEU A 153 6.53 2.39 14.50
N GLU A 154 6.04 3.59 14.27
CA GLU A 154 5.20 4.30 15.25
C GLU A 154 3.77 3.77 15.22
N TYR A 155 3.11 3.69 16.37
CA TYR A 155 1.71 3.28 16.49
C TYR A 155 0.85 4.50 16.82
N PHE A 156 -0.11 4.80 15.96
CA PHE A 156 -1.08 5.87 16.17
C PHE A 156 -2.44 5.26 16.52
N PRO A 157 -2.77 5.09 17.82
CA PRO A 157 -4.00 4.44 18.24
C PRO A 157 -5.26 5.26 17.95
N ARG A 158 -5.12 6.51 17.50
CA ARG A 158 -6.24 7.39 17.13
C ARG A 158 -5.90 8.05 15.80
N GLY A 159 -6.70 7.78 14.78
CA GLY A 159 -6.55 8.41 13.48
C GLY A 159 -6.89 9.91 13.52
N HIS A 160 -6.50 10.61 12.45
CA HIS A 160 -6.86 12.02 12.24
C HIS A 160 -7.91 12.21 11.14
N ASP A 161 -8.13 11.19 10.30
CA ASP A 161 -8.99 11.28 9.11
C ASP A 161 -10.48 11.34 9.44
N ASP A 162 -11.30 11.94 8.59
CA ASP A 162 -12.75 11.84 8.76
C ASP A 162 -13.20 10.40 8.44
N PRO A 163 -14.01 9.74 9.28
CA PRO A 163 -14.52 8.40 8.99
C PRO A 163 -15.34 8.44 7.69
N ARG A 164 -15.06 7.51 6.77
CA ARG A 164 -15.69 7.42 5.44
C ARG A 164 -15.93 5.97 5.07
N ALA A 165 -17.12 5.67 4.55
CA ALA A 165 -17.42 4.40 3.89
C ALA A 165 -16.95 4.43 2.43
N ALA A 166 -16.63 3.26 1.89
CA ALA A 166 -16.39 3.04 0.46
C ALA A 166 -17.68 3.13 -0.35
N PHE A 167 -18.74 2.60 0.24
CA PHE A 167 -20.09 2.62 -0.31
C PHE A 167 -21.02 3.08 0.80
N ASP A 168 -21.49 4.31 0.68
CA ASP A 168 -22.53 4.84 1.57
C ASP A 168 -23.89 4.19 1.26
N ASP A 169 -24.86 4.42 2.14
CA ASP A 169 -26.14 3.73 2.03
C ASP A 169 -26.91 4.09 0.75
N GLU A 170 -26.75 5.32 0.24
CA GLU A 170 -27.39 5.76 -1.01
C GLU A 170 -26.78 5.05 -2.21
N THR A 171 -25.46 4.89 -2.20
CA THR A 171 -24.74 4.13 -3.21
C THR A 171 -25.17 2.67 -3.17
N LEU A 172 -25.24 2.04 -1.99
CA LEU A 172 -25.72 0.67 -1.83
C LEU A 172 -27.15 0.50 -2.35
N GLU A 173 -28.05 1.44 -2.06
CA GLU A 173 -29.44 1.41 -2.56
C GLU A 173 -29.51 1.55 -4.09
N LYS A 174 -28.66 2.41 -4.68
CA LYS A 174 -28.54 2.49 -6.15
C LYS A 174 -28.07 1.17 -6.74
N LEU A 175 -27.01 0.57 -6.20
CA LEU A 175 -26.50 -0.73 -6.68
C LEU A 175 -27.57 -1.83 -6.61
N ALA A 176 -28.29 -1.87 -5.49
CA ALA A 176 -29.33 -2.87 -5.27
C ALA A 176 -30.56 -2.70 -6.17
N THR A 177 -30.80 -1.50 -6.71
CA THR A 177 -31.92 -1.19 -7.62
C THR A 177 -31.53 -1.28 -9.09
N THR A 178 -30.27 -1.06 -9.44
CA THR A 178 -29.76 -1.16 -10.82
C THR A 178 -29.28 -2.57 -11.17
N GLY A 179 -28.92 -3.38 -10.18
CA GLY A 179 -28.50 -4.79 -10.35
C GLY A 179 -29.68 -5.76 -10.42
N LYS A 180 -29.39 -7.07 -10.57
CA LYS A 180 -30.39 -8.15 -10.47
C LYS A 180 -30.93 -8.37 -9.03
N GLY A 181 -30.52 -7.53 -8.07
CA GLY A 181 -30.80 -7.66 -6.64
C GLY A 181 -29.58 -8.09 -5.82
N ASP A 182 -28.57 -8.69 -6.45
CA ASP A 182 -27.35 -9.16 -5.77
C ASP A 182 -26.34 -8.01 -5.50
N ILE A 183 -25.64 -8.08 -4.37
CA ILE A 183 -24.51 -7.22 -4.01
C ILE A 183 -23.31 -8.12 -3.67
N ASP A 184 -22.19 -7.88 -4.34
CA ASP A 184 -20.86 -8.40 -4.02
C ASP A 184 -19.91 -7.22 -3.97
N ILE A 185 -19.51 -6.84 -2.75
CA ILE A 185 -18.61 -5.72 -2.50
C ILE A 185 -17.39 -6.22 -1.73
N SER A 186 -16.22 -6.02 -2.34
CA SER A 186 -14.94 -6.28 -1.71
C SER A 186 -14.19 -4.97 -1.47
N VAL A 187 -13.85 -4.66 -0.22
CA VAL A 187 -13.09 -3.46 0.18
C VAL A 187 -11.85 -3.86 0.94
N LEU A 188 -10.73 -3.21 0.64
CA LEU A 188 -9.49 -3.34 1.41
C LEU A 188 -9.12 -2.01 2.06
N TYR A 189 -8.81 -2.04 3.35
CA TYR A 189 -8.30 -0.92 4.15
C TYR A 189 -6.84 -1.21 4.52
N GLY A 190 -5.91 -0.57 3.82
CA GLY A 190 -4.48 -0.65 4.07
C GLY A 190 -3.98 0.48 4.96
N GLY A 191 -3.15 0.14 5.95
CA GLY A 191 -2.79 1.09 7.01
C GLY A 191 -4.02 1.49 7.84
N VAL A 192 -4.82 0.50 8.21
CA VAL A 192 -6.17 0.68 8.77
C VAL A 192 -6.21 1.50 10.08
N GLY A 193 -5.10 1.56 10.82
CA GLY A 193 -4.97 2.38 12.03
C GLY A 193 -6.01 2.00 13.10
N ASP A 194 -6.88 2.94 13.46
CA ASP A 194 -7.93 2.70 14.45
C ASP A 194 -9.22 2.09 13.88
N GLY A 195 -9.26 1.76 12.58
CA GLY A 195 -10.41 1.10 11.97
C GLY A 195 -11.57 2.02 11.62
N ARG A 196 -11.46 3.34 11.77
CA ARG A 196 -12.59 4.27 11.57
C ARG A 196 -13.31 4.13 10.22
N HIS A 197 -12.60 3.85 9.14
CA HIS A 197 -13.20 3.64 7.82
C HIS A 197 -13.93 2.30 7.70
N LEU A 198 -13.35 1.22 8.24
CA LEU A 198 -13.98 -0.10 8.35
C LEU A 198 -15.27 -0.01 9.17
N PHE A 199 -15.17 0.60 10.36
CA PHE A 199 -16.28 0.81 11.27
C PHE A 199 -17.37 1.70 10.65
N GLN A 200 -16.99 2.74 9.92
CA GLN A 200 -17.93 3.55 9.16
C GLN A 200 -18.66 2.70 8.10
N GLN A 201 -17.95 1.86 7.34
CA GLN A 201 -18.57 0.97 6.36
C GLN A 201 -19.56 -0.02 7.00
N LEU A 202 -19.19 -0.66 8.12
CA LEU A 202 -20.10 -1.53 8.87
C LEU A 202 -21.37 -0.78 9.26
N SER A 203 -21.22 0.44 9.78
CA SER A 203 -22.36 1.28 10.10
C SER A 203 -23.23 1.51 8.86
N HIS A 204 -22.66 1.91 7.71
CA HIS A 204 -23.41 2.18 6.48
C HIS A 204 -24.18 0.96 5.95
N ILE A 205 -23.58 -0.22 6.03
CA ILE A 205 -24.26 -1.49 5.70
C ILE A 205 -25.55 -1.62 6.52
N ASN A 206 -25.50 -1.46 7.84
CA ASN A 206 -26.70 -1.55 8.69
C ASN A 206 -27.76 -0.47 8.38
N GLY A 207 -27.35 0.73 7.96
CA GLY A 207 -28.30 1.80 7.57
C GLY A 207 -29.05 1.48 6.29
N PHE A 208 -28.33 0.97 5.29
CA PHE A 208 -28.91 0.46 4.06
C PHE A 208 -29.96 -0.63 4.37
N PHE A 209 -29.58 -1.63 5.17
CA PHE A 209 -30.48 -2.74 5.50
C PHE A 209 -31.70 -2.32 6.32
N THR A 210 -31.50 -1.55 7.39
CA THR A 210 -32.61 -1.09 8.24
C THR A 210 -33.68 -0.38 7.41
N ARG A 211 -33.28 0.50 6.48
CA ARG A 211 -34.25 1.23 5.63
C ARG A 211 -34.92 0.34 4.59
N ARG A 212 -34.20 -0.63 4.02
CA ARG A 212 -34.76 -1.57 3.05
C ARG A 212 -35.77 -2.52 3.70
N ILE A 213 -35.44 -3.05 4.89
CA ILE A 213 -36.32 -3.84 5.75
C ILE A 213 -37.58 -3.04 6.10
N GLU A 214 -37.43 -1.81 6.62
CA GLU A 214 -38.57 -0.94 6.96
C GLU A 214 -39.47 -0.69 5.74
N LYS A 215 -38.90 -0.45 4.55
CA LYS A 215 -39.65 -0.22 3.31
C LYS A 215 -40.34 -1.48 2.80
N HIS A 216 -39.67 -2.63 2.88
CA HIS A 216 -40.23 -3.91 2.44
C HIS A 216 -41.41 -4.33 3.31
N TYR A 217 -41.26 -4.35 4.64
CA TYR A 217 -42.35 -4.73 5.54
C TYR A 217 -43.53 -3.75 5.47
N LYS A 218 -43.28 -2.42 5.36
CA LYS A 218 -44.38 -1.46 5.14
C LYS A 218 -45.13 -1.69 3.83
N ALA A 219 -44.42 -2.02 2.75
CA ALA A 219 -45.05 -2.34 1.47
C ALA A 219 -45.81 -3.66 1.54
N GLN A 220 -45.30 -4.64 2.29
CA GLN A 220 -45.96 -5.91 2.51
C GLN A 220 -47.22 -5.76 3.35
N ASP A 221 -47.17 -5.03 4.47
CA ASP A 221 -48.34 -4.76 5.32
C ASP A 221 -49.44 -4.03 4.54
N ALA A 222 -49.07 -3.02 3.75
CA ALA A 222 -50.01 -2.33 2.87
C ALA A 222 -50.63 -3.28 1.81
N ALA A 223 -49.83 -4.18 1.23
CA ALA A 223 -50.31 -5.17 0.27
C ALA A 223 -51.21 -6.23 0.90
N LYS A 224 -50.94 -6.63 2.16
CA LYS A 224 -51.80 -7.54 2.95
C LYS A 224 -53.12 -6.87 3.30
N GLU A 225 -53.09 -5.62 3.74
CA GLU A 225 -54.30 -4.83 4.00
C GLU A 225 -55.15 -4.67 2.73
N GLU A 226 -54.52 -4.39 1.58
CA GLU A 226 -55.21 -4.28 0.29
C GLU A 226 -55.79 -5.62 -0.18
N ALA A 227 -55.04 -6.73 -0.03
CA ALA A 227 -55.52 -8.07 -0.35
C ALA A 227 -56.70 -8.46 0.53
N ALA A 228 -56.63 -8.19 1.84
CA ALA A 228 -57.72 -8.41 2.78
C ALA A 228 -58.96 -7.57 2.44
N ALA A 229 -58.78 -6.30 2.09
CA ALA A 229 -59.87 -5.41 1.67
C ALA A 229 -60.55 -5.87 0.36
N LYS A 230 -59.84 -6.59 -0.52
CA LYS A 230 -60.35 -7.11 -1.79
C LYS A 230 -60.77 -8.59 -1.74
N GLY A 231 -60.65 -9.26 -0.60
CA GLY A 231 -60.93 -10.69 -0.46
C GLY A 231 -59.98 -11.58 -1.27
N LEU A 232 -58.78 -11.10 -1.56
CA LEU A 232 -57.74 -11.84 -2.28
C LEU A 232 -56.87 -12.63 -1.29
N PRO A 233 -56.28 -13.77 -1.72
CA PRO A 233 -55.30 -14.49 -0.90
C PRO A 233 -54.09 -13.60 -0.57
N GLU A 234 -53.51 -13.84 0.60
CA GLU A 234 -52.36 -13.10 1.09
C GLU A 234 -51.18 -13.22 0.11
N PRO A 235 -50.54 -12.11 -0.28
CA PRO A 235 -49.44 -12.16 -1.25
C PRO A 235 -48.24 -12.94 -0.71
N GLU A 236 -47.62 -13.77 -1.56
CA GLU A 236 -46.40 -14.52 -1.22
C GLU A 236 -45.27 -13.59 -0.78
N THR A 237 -44.63 -13.92 0.34
CA THR A 237 -43.43 -13.24 0.84
C THR A 237 -42.24 -13.65 -0.03
N LYS A 238 -41.86 -12.79 -0.99
CA LYS A 238 -40.60 -12.95 -1.71
C LYS A 238 -39.47 -12.30 -0.93
N ASP A 239 -38.35 -12.99 -0.84
CA ASP A 239 -37.09 -12.42 -0.34
C ASP A 239 -36.70 -11.21 -1.21
N PRO A 240 -36.65 -9.99 -0.64
CA PRO A 240 -36.27 -8.79 -1.38
C PRO A 240 -34.75 -8.58 -1.51
N TYR A 241 -33.94 -9.51 -0.98
CA TYR A 241 -32.52 -9.26 -0.69
C TYR A 241 -31.54 -9.84 -1.71
N GLY A 242 -31.92 -10.82 -2.54
CA GLY A 242 -30.92 -11.46 -3.42
C GLY A 242 -29.74 -12.02 -2.62
N THR A 243 -28.60 -12.26 -3.27
CA THR A 243 -27.34 -12.61 -2.57
C THR A 243 -26.54 -11.37 -2.20
N LEU A 244 -26.20 -11.22 -0.92
CA LEU A 244 -25.51 -10.05 -0.37
C LEU A 244 -24.22 -10.47 0.34
N ASP A 245 -23.10 -10.25 -0.34
CA ASP A 245 -21.74 -10.61 0.10
C ASP A 245 -20.89 -9.34 0.28
N PHE A 246 -20.38 -9.16 1.50
CA PHE A 246 -19.46 -8.11 1.86
C PHE A 246 -18.16 -8.70 2.38
N TYR A 247 -17.07 -8.47 1.65
CA TYR A 247 -15.72 -8.82 2.07
C TYR A 247 -14.92 -7.56 2.42
N LEU A 248 -14.59 -7.40 3.70
CA LEU A 248 -13.88 -6.25 4.23
C LEU A 248 -12.50 -6.69 4.77
N ALA A 249 -11.43 -6.44 4.02
CA ALA A 249 -10.07 -6.68 4.48
C ALA A 249 -9.51 -5.45 5.19
N ALA A 250 -8.96 -5.63 6.38
CA ALA A 250 -8.29 -4.60 7.16
C ALA A 250 -6.87 -5.05 7.50
N GLN A 251 -5.90 -4.26 7.05
CA GLN A 251 -4.48 -4.56 7.18
C GLN A 251 -3.74 -3.40 7.83
N ASP A 252 -2.83 -3.75 8.74
CA ASP A 252 -1.82 -2.83 9.25
C ASP A 252 -0.47 -3.52 9.40
N ALA A 253 0.62 -2.76 9.27
CA ALA A 253 1.96 -3.27 9.58
C ALA A 253 2.15 -3.44 11.10
N LYS A 254 1.27 -2.83 11.91
CA LYS A 254 1.28 -2.92 13.37
C LYS A 254 0.26 -3.92 13.89
N SER A 255 0.77 -4.98 14.53
CA SER A 255 -0.04 -5.93 15.29
C SER A 255 -0.94 -5.24 16.34
N HIS A 256 -0.47 -4.16 16.96
CA HIS A 256 -1.22 -3.38 17.94
C HIS A 256 -2.48 -2.72 17.34
N ALA A 257 -2.41 -2.23 16.10
CA ALA A 257 -3.58 -1.67 15.40
C ALA A 257 -4.63 -2.76 15.16
N VAL A 258 -4.19 -3.90 14.61
CA VAL A 258 -5.08 -5.02 14.27
C VAL A 258 -5.67 -5.68 15.53
N ALA A 259 -4.87 -5.88 16.58
CA ALA A 259 -5.33 -6.41 17.86
C ALA A 259 -6.42 -5.54 18.50
N ARG A 260 -6.29 -4.20 18.39
CA ARG A 260 -7.31 -3.28 18.88
C ARG A 260 -8.60 -3.37 18.07
N ILE A 261 -8.52 -3.49 16.75
CA ILE A 261 -9.69 -3.71 15.89
C ILE A 261 -10.38 -5.03 16.26
N LEU A 262 -9.62 -6.11 16.49
CA LEU A 262 -10.17 -7.39 16.94
C LEU A 262 -10.93 -7.27 18.27
N ILE A 263 -10.38 -6.54 19.25
CA ILE A 263 -11.06 -6.26 20.53
C ILE A 263 -12.37 -5.50 20.28
N MET A 264 -12.35 -4.48 19.43
CA MET A 264 -13.55 -3.71 19.09
C MET A 264 -14.61 -4.59 18.42
N LEU A 265 -14.23 -5.46 17.47
CA LEU A 265 -15.13 -6.41 16.82
C LEU A 265 -15.74 -7.40 17.82
N LYS A 266 -14.94 -7.92 18.77
CA LYS A 266 -15.43 -8.81 19.84
C LYS A 266 -16.45 -8.10 20.73
N LEU A 267 -16.18 -6.86 21.13
CA LEU A 267 -17.10 -6.08 21.95
C LEU A 267 -18.38 -5.68 21.19
N LEU A 268 -18.29 -5.44 19.87
CA LEU A 268 -19.45 -5.21 19.00
C LEU A 268 -20.30 -6.48 18.83
N ASP A 269 -19.66 -7.64 18.67
CA ASP A 269 -20.36 -8.93 18.60
C ASP A 269 -21.13 -9.22 19.90
N ASP A 270 -20.50 -8.96 21.04
CA ASP A 270 -21.13 -9.06 22.36
C ASP A 270 -22.27 -8.06 22.52
N LEU A 271 -22.10 -6.82 22.07
CA LEU A 271 -23.17 -5.82 22.09
C LEU A 271 -24.37 -6.27 21.25
N GLY A 272 -24.12 -6.87 20.08
CA GLY A 272 -25.17 -7.42 19.21
C GLY A 272 -26.03 -8.48 19.90
N LEU A 273 -25.47 -9.28 20.82
CA LEU A 273 -26.21 -10.26 21.63
C LEU A 273 -27.12 -9.60 22.70
N CYS A 274 -26.89 -8.33 23.00
CA CYS A 274 -27.67 -7.55 23.96
C CYS A 274 -28.70 -6.62 23.31
N LEU A 275 -28.79 -6.57 21.97
CA LEU A 275 -29.76 -5.73 21.25
C LEU A 275 -31.18 -6.33 21.18
N THR A 276 -31.42 -7.49 21.80
CA THR A 276 -32.75 -8.10 21.88
C THR A 276 -33.67 -7.29 22.83
N PRO A 277 -34.98 -7.21 22.56
CA PRO A 277 -35.94 -6.47 23.41
C PRO A 277 -35.83 -6.82 24.91
N ASP A 278 -35.65 -8.11 25.23
CA ASP A 278 -35.58 -8.60 26.62
C ASP A 278 -34.33 -8.14 27.39
N LYS A 279 -33.29 -7.71 26.67
CA LYS A 279 -32.00 -7.27 27.22
C LYS A 279 -31.74 -5.78 27.01
N GLU A 280 -32.74 -5.06 26.49
CA GLU A 280 -32.60 -3.68 26.03
C GLU A 280 -32.16 -2.72 27.14
N GLU A 281 -32.57 -3.00 28.38
CA GLU A 281 -32.20 -2.22 29.58
C GLU A 281 -31.09 -2.86 30.44
N SER A 282 -30.50 -3.97 30.00
CA SER A 282 -29.53 -4.70 30.81
C SER A 282 -28.27 -3.87 31.14
N ILE A 283 -27.79 -4.05 32.37
CA ILE A 283 -26.53 -3.43 32.84
C ILE A 283 -25.35 -3.89 31.98
N GLU A 284 -25.36 -5.15 31.54
CA GLU A 284 -24.34 -5.74 30.66
C GLU A 284 -24.22 -5.00 29.32
N LYS A 285 -25.34 -4.62 28.70
CA LYS A 285 -25.37 -3.79 27.50
C LYS A 285 -24.69 -2.44 27.76
N ARG A 286 -25.07 -1.77 28.86
CA ARG A 286 -24.51 -0.45 29.23
C ARG A 286 -23.02 -0.52 29.53
N VAL A 287 -22.56 -1.56 30.22
CA VAL A 287 -21.12 -1.83 30.46
C VAL A 287 -20.38 -2.07 29.15
N THR A 288 -20.95 -2.86 28.24
CA THR A 288 -20.30 -3.17 26.95
C THR A 288 -20.18 -1.93 26.07
N ILE A 289 -21.22 -1.10 25.97
CA ILE A 289 -21.19 0.19 25.25
C ILE A 289 -20.16 1.12 25.89
N ALA A 290 -20.17 1.26 27.22
CA ALA A 290 -19.20 2.08 27.91
C ALA A 290 -17.77 1.61 27.61
N THR A 291 -17.52 0.30 27.67
CA THR A 291 -16.21 -0.30 27.36
C THR A 291 -15.76 0.01 25.94
N LEU A 292 -16.64 -0.08 24.93
CA LEU A 292 -16.34 0.33 23.54
C LEU A 292 -15.88 1.80 23.47
N CYS A 293 -16.60 2.71 24.15
CA CYS A 293 -16.23 4.13 24.19
C CYS A 293 -14.85 4.34 24.84
N TYR A 294 -14.59 3.71 25.99
CA TYR A 294 -13.32 3.88 26.69
C TYR A 294 -12.14 3.29 25.91
N VAL A 295 -12.30 2.11 25.32
CA VAL A 295 -11.27 1.47 24.49
C VAL A 295 -10.94 2.32 23.26
N TYR A 296 -11.98 2.87 22.61
CA TYR A 296 -11.83 3.63 21.37
C TYR A 296 -11.31 5.06 21.58
N LEU A 297 -11.76 5.78 22.62
CA LEU A 297 -11.54 7.23 22.75
C LEU A 297 -10.81 7.69 24.01
N CYS A 298 -10.66 6.88 25.05
CA CYS A 298 -10.22 7.35 26.37
C CYS A 298 -8.87 6.77 26.81
N ASP A 299 -8.08 7.58 27.53
CA ASP A 299 -6.77 7.16 28.08
C ASP A 299 -6.90 6.32 29.36
N ILE A 300 -7.97 6.56 30.12
CA ILE A 300 -8.26 5.89 31.38
C ILE A 300 -9.71 5.41 31.35
N MET A 301 -10.01 4.41 32.18
CA MET A 301 -11.33 3.78 32.25
C MET A 301 -11.66 3.32 33.67
N PRO A 302 -12.96 3.22 34.00
CA PRO A 302 -13.43 2.60 35.24
C PRO A 302 -12.98 1.13 35.40
N PRO A 303 -12.85 0.61 36.64
CA PRO A 303 -12.50 -0.79 36.90
C PRO A 303 -13.36 -1.81 36.17
N TYR A 304 -14.68 -1.62 36.18
CA TYR A 304 -15.61 -2.57 35.55
C TYR A 304 -15.45 -2.61 34.01
N CYS A 305 -15.09 -1.48 33.38
CA CYS A 305 -14.73 -1.45 31.96
C CYS A 305 -13.40 -2.16 31.72
N ARG A 306 -12.43 -1.99 32.63
CA ARG A 306 -11.15 -2.70 32.54
C ARG A 306 -11.32 -4.20 32.68
N GLU A 307 -12.12 -4.66 33.63
CA GLU A 307 -12.47 -6.07 33.82
C GLU A 307 -13.16 -6.64 32.57
N ARG A 308 -14.07 -5.87 31.96
CA ARG A 308 -14.76 -6.26 30.73
C ARG A 308 -13.80 -6.38 29.53
N LEU A 309 -12.85 -5.45 29.41
CA LEU A 309 -11.78 -5.48 28.41
C LEU A 309 -10.86 -6.68 28.62
N ASP A 310 -10.39 -6.91 29.85
CA ASP A 310 -9.53 -8.04 30.19
C ASP A 310 -10.24 -9.37 29.91
N LYS A 311 -11.55 -9.46 30.20
CA LYS A 311 -12.36 -10.63 29.84
C LYS A 311 -12.40 -10.83 28.32
N ALA A 312 -12.64 -9.78 27.54
CA ALA A 312 -12.67 -9.88 26.09
C ALA A 312 -11.32 -10.39 25.53
N MET A 313 -10.20 -9.87 26.02
CA MET A 313 -8.87 -10.34 25.61
C MET A 313 -8.60 -11.80 25.99
N LYS A 314 -9.01 -12.22 27.19
CA LYS A 314 -8.90 -13.63 27.63
C LYS A 314 -9.75 -14.55 26.77
N ASP A 315 -11.01 -14.20 26.52
CA ASP A 315 -11.91 -15.00 25.67
C ASP A 315 -11.32 -15.16 24.26
N LEU A 316 -10.72 -14.10 23.70
CA LEU A 316 -10.02 -14.14 22.41
C LEU A 316 -8.80 -15.08 22.45
N LEU A 317 -7.94 -14.96 23.46
CA LEU A 317 -6.76 -15.83 23.63
C LEU A 317 -7.14 -17.30 23.81
N ASP A 318 -8.22 -17.58 24.55
CA ASP A 318 -8.71 -18.94 24.75
C ASP A 318 -9.28 -19.52 23.46
N ALA A 319 -10.04 -18.71 22.70
CA ALA A 319 -10.52 -19.12 21.38
C ALA A 319 -9.38 -19.31 20.37
N ALA A 320 -8.29 -18.55 20.44
CA ALA A 320 -7.13 -18.71 19.57
C ALA A 320 -6.43 -20.08 19.73
N LYS A 321 -6.53 -20.72 20.90
CA LYS A 321 -5.94 -22.04 21.15
C LYS A 321 -6.81 -23.20 20.66
N ASP A 322 -8.09 -22.94 20.39
CA ASP A 322 -9.07 -23.92 19.97
C ASP A 322 -9.06 -24.04 18.43
N LEU A 323 -8.69 -25.22 17.93
CA LEU A 323 -8.60 -25.48 16.49
C LEU A 323 -9.97 -25.36 15.79
N GLU A 324 -11.07 -25.62 16.50
CA GLU A 324 -12.44 -25.44 15.97
C GLU A 324 -12.85 -23.96 15.94
N LYS A 325 -12.10 -23.08 16.61
CA LYS A 325 -12.33 -21.62 16.67
C LYS A 325 -11.14 -20.85 16.08
N SER A 326 -10.63 -21.31 14.94
CA SER A 326 -9.43 -20.79 14.27
C SER A 326 -9.39 -19.26 14.15
N ASN A 327 -10.56 -18.62 13.98
CA ASN A 327 -10.73 -17.18 13.85
C ASN A 327 -11.21 -16.50 15.16
N PHE A 328 -10.54 -16.80 16.28
CA PHE A 328 -10.85 -16.21 17.60
C PHE A 328 -12.32 -16.41 18.05
N GLY A 329 -13.01 -17.43 17.51
CA GLY A 329 -14.42 -17.72 17.82
C GLY A 329 -15.44 -16.74 17.21
N LEU A 330 -15.03 -15.85 16.31
CA LEU A 330 -15.93 -14.91 15.62
C LEU A 330 -16.29 -15.44 14.22
N LYS A 331 -17.58 -15.64 13.94
CA LYS A 331 -18.06 -16.28 12.70
C LYS A 331 -17.75 -15.50 11.43
N PHE A 332 -17.78 -14.17 11.52
CA PHE A 332 -17.54 -13.26 10.39
C PHE A 332 -16.05 -12.95 10.21
N LEU A 333 -15.15 -13.48 11.04
CA LEU A 333 -13.73 -13.12 11.01
C LEU A 333 -12.94 -14.15 10.20
N GLU A 334 -11.97 -13.67 9.41
CA GLU A 334 -10.88 -14.44 8.84
C GLU A 334 -9.53 -13.86 9.28
N ILE A 335 -8.58 -14.73 9.65
CA ILE A 335 -7.23 -14.32 10.00
C ILE A 335 -6.23 -15.43 9.70
N ASP A 336 -5.04 -15.07 9.19
CA ASP A 336 -3.96 -16.02 8.96
C ASP A 336 -3.13 -16.29 10.23
N ASP A 337 -2.43 -17.43 10.27
CA ASP A 337 -1.70 -17.89 11.46
C ASP A 337 -0.61 -16.93 11.93
N GLN A 338 0.10 -16.28 10.99
CA GLN A 338 1.16 -15.32 11.34
C GLN A 338 0.56 -14.07 12.00
N SER A 339 -0.53 -13.56 11.44
CA SER A 339 -1.27 -12.44 12.03
C SER A 339 -1.84 -12.79 13.40
N LYS A 340 -2.38 -14.01 13.54
CA LYS A 340 -2.92 -14.52 14.80
C LYS A 340 -1.86 -14.59 15.90
N GLU A 341 -0.69 -15.16 15.62
CA GLU A 341 0.43 -15.22 16.57
C GLU A 341 0.85 -13.82 17.02
N ALA A 342 1.06 -12.90 16.07
CA ALA A 342 1.45 -11.52 16.37
C ALA A 342 0.40 -10.77 17.21
N ILE A 343 -0.90 -11.04 17.02
CA ILE A 343 -1.97 -10.46 17.83
C ILE A 343 -1.97 -11.06 19.24
N CYS A 344 -1.80 -12.37 19.37
CA CYS A 344 -1.75 -13.03 20.68
C CYS A 344 -0.66 -12.45 21.58
N GLU A 345 0.54 -12.20 21.05
CA GLU A 345 1.63 -11.54 21.78
C GLU A 345 1.22 -10.16 22.33
N VAL A 346 0.48 -9.37 21.53
CA VAL A 346 0.00 -8.05 21.95
C VAL A 346 -1.05 -8.18 23.06
N LEU A 347 -2.02 -9.08 22.90
CA LEU A 347 -3.08 -9.29 23.89
C LEU A 347 -2.51 -9.73 25.24
N GLU A 348 -1.54 -10.64 25.23
CA GLU A 348 -0.84 -11.10 26.44
C GLU A 348 -0.07 -9.95 27.12
N TRP A 349 0.62 -9.12 26.34
CA TRP A 349 1.35 -7.98 26.88
C TRP A 349 0.42 -6.91 27.49
N TRP A 350 -0.71 -6.59 26.85
CA TRP A 350 -1.72 -5.69 27.42
C TRP A 350 -2.37 -6.26 28.69
N LEU A 351 -2.63 -7.57 28.73
CA LEU A 351 -3.12 -8.26 29.95
C LEU A 351 -2.10 -8.22 31.10
N SER A 352 -0.80 -8.20 30.79
CA SER A 352 0.27 -8.02 31.77
C SER A 352 0.39 -6.58 32.31
N ASN A 353 -0.55 -5.70 31.96
CA ASN A 353 -0.49 -4.26 32.23
C ASN A 353 0.77 -3.61 31.64
N CYS A 354 1.18 -4.04 30.45
CA CYS A 354 2.33 -3.50 29.73
C CYS A 354 3.63 -3.55 30.56
N LYS A 355 3.85 -4.66 31.29
CA LYS A 355 5.00 -4.81 32.18
C LYS A 355 6.33 -4.56 31.47
N GLY A 356 7.22 -3.84 32.14
CA GLY A 356 8.58 -3.54 31.66
C GLY A 356 8.73 -2.22 30.92
N MET A 357 7.68 -1.39 30.84
CA MET A 357 7.73 -0.06 30.24
C MET A 357 8.77 0.87 30.92
N PRO A 358 9.42 1.77 30.17
CA PRO A 358 10.43 2.71 30.70
C PRO A 358 9.79 3.91 31.45
N VAL A 359 8.96 3.60 32.45
CA VAL A 359 8.25 4.54 33.31
C VAL A 359 8.52 4.18 34.79
N PRO A 360 8.40 5.13 35.73
CA PRO A 360 8.58 4.84 37.15
C PRO A 360 7.66 3.69 37.60
N GLY A 361 8.22 2.68 38.26
CA GLY A 361 7.48 1.49 38.69
C GLY A 361 7.34 0.38 37.63
N GLY A 362 7.77 0.61 36.38
CA GLY A 362 7.81 -0.40 35.32
C GLY A 362 6.47 -0.68 34.62
N GLU A 363 5.42 0.08 34.96
CA GLU A 363 4.05 -0.06 34.45
C GLU A 363 3.38 1.32 34.27
N PRO A 364 2.45 1.49 33.32
CA PRO A 364 1.74 2.75 33.11
C PRO A 364 0.77 3.05 34.26
N SER A 365 0.64 4.33 34.63
CA SER A 365 -0.25 4.78 35.71
C SER A 365 -1.28 5.82 35.24
N VAL A 366 -2.36 5.98 36.00
CA VAL A 366 -3.39 7.00 35.73
C VAL A 366 -2.81 8.41 35.80
N GLU A 367 -1.87 8.66 36.70
CA GLU A 367 -1.16 9.94 36.80
C GLU A 367 -0.38 10.24 35.52
N LEU A 368 0.30 9.24 34.97
CA LEU A 368 1.03 9.38 33.71
C LEU A 368 0.09 9.73 32.57
N ALA A 369 -1.00 8.97 32.41
CA ALA A 369 -2.00 9.19 31.36
C ALA A 369 -2.64 10.59 31.45
N ARG A 370 -2.98 11.03 32.67
CA ARG A 370 -3.56 12.35 32.94
C ARG A 370 -2.58 13.50 32.74
N GLY A 371 -1.28 13.24 32.91
CA GLY A 371 -0.21 14.20 32.69
C GLY A 371 0.10 14.47 31.23
N LEU A 372 -0.45 13.69 30.29
CA LEU A 372 -0.22 13.89 28.86
C LEU A 372 -0.94 15.16 28.37
N PRO A 373 -0.28 16.04 27.61
CA PRO A 373 -0.94 17.19 26.97
C PRO A 373 -1.99 16.73 25.95
N ILE A 374 -3.10 17.47 25.84
CA ILE A 374 -4.05 17.38 24.71
C ILE A 374 -3.42 18.08 23.51
N ASP A 375 -3.54 17.49 22.33
CA ASP A 375 -3.13 18.15 21.09
C ASP A 375 -3.81 19.53 20.92
N PRO A 376 -3.05 20.63 20.84
CA PRO A 376 -3.60 21.99 20.72
C PRO A 376 -4.30 22.26 19.37
N ASN A 377 -4.18 21.37 18.38
CA ASN A 377 -4.86 21.52 17.08
C ASN A 377 -6.35 21.14 17.09
N SER A 378 -6.91 20.79 18.26
CA SER A 378 -8.31 20.39 18.50
C SER A 378 -9.39 21.48 18.26
N LYS A 379 -9.23 22.36 17.27
CA LYS A 379 -10.01 23.61 17.06
C LYS A 379 -11.47 23.44 16.62
N LYS A 380 -12.02 22.21 16.53
CA LYS A 380 -13.38 21.94 16.01
C LYS A 380 -14.46 21.68 17.08
N VAL A 381 -14.14 21.78 18.36
CA VAL A 381 -15.09 21.46 19.45
C VAL A 381 -16.26 22.46 19.53
N ASP A 382 -16.06 23.71 19.10
CA ASP A 382 -17.02 24.81 19.24
C ASP A 382 -18.35 24.61 18.50
N GLU A 383 -18.39 23.86 17.39
CA GLU A 383 -19.63 23.63 16.64
C GLU A 383 -20.53 22.59 17.32
N MET A 384 -19.95 21.51 17.86
CA MET A 384 -20.68 20.51 18.64
C MET A 384 -21.27 21.09 19.93
N LEU A 385 -20.51 21.93 20.65
CA LEU A 385 -20.97 22.59 21.86
C LEU A 385 -22.16 23.55 21.59
N LYS A 386 -22.30 24.06 20.35
CA LYS A 386 -23.48 24.86 19.96
C LYS A 386 -24.73 24.00 19.70
N ILE A 387 -24.56 22.73 19.35
CA ILE A 387 -25.65 21.81 18.98
C ILE A 387 -26.15 21.02 20.20
N LEU A 388 -25.25 20.62 21.09
CA LEU A 388 -25.56 19.76 22.22
C LEU A 388 -25.55 20.57 23.52
N GLU A 389 -26.72 21.01 23.97
CA GLU A 389 -26.86 21.76 25.21
C GLU A 389 -26.51 20.88 26.44
N GLY A 390 -25.58 21.35 27.27
CA GLY A 390 -25.30 20.77 28.59
C GLY A 390 -24.05 19.90 28.71
N ILE A 391 -23.26 19.72 27.63
CA ILE A 391 -21.98 18.97 27.65
C ILE A 391 -20.75 19.83 27.93
N GLU A 392 -20.88 21.16 27.99
CA GLU A 392 -19.75 22.10 28.17
C GLU A 392 -19.01 21.87 29.49
N GLU A 393 -19.77 21.66 30.57
CA GLU A 393 -19.20 21.36 31.89
C GLU A 393 -18.50 20.00 31.88
N GLU A 394 -19.10 19.00 31.24
CA GLU A 394 -18.52 17.66 31.12
C GLU A 394 -17.21 17.69 30.32
N ASN A 395 -17.17 18.41 29.20
CA ASN A 395 -15.95 18.54 28.39
C ASN A 395 -14.83 19.25 29.15
N SER A 396 -15.14 20.34 29.84
CA SER A 396 -14.17 21.04 30.68
C SER A 396 -13.61 20.12 31.77
N LEU A 397 -14.46 19.30 32.40
CA LEU A 397 -14.00 18.31 33.38
C LEU A 397 -13.17 17.20 32.73
N PHE A 398 -13.54 16.72 31.54
CA PHE A 398 -12.76 15.74 30.79
C PHE A 398 -11.36 16.27 30.47
N GLU A 399 -11.23 17.49 29.96
CA GLU A 399 -9.93 18.09 29.63
C GLU A 399 -9.02 18.20 30.86
N ASP A 400 -9.59 18.54 32.02
CA ASP A 400 -8.83 18.67 33.27
C ASP A 400 -8.52 17.32 33.95
N THR A 401 -9.43 16.34 33.89
CA THR A 401 -9.35 15.10 34.69
C THR A 401 -9.03 13.85 33.88
N ARG A 402 -9.29 13.88 32.57
CA ARG A 402 -9.35 12.74 31.63
C ARG A 402 -10.46 11.73 31.89
N MET A 403 -11.42 12.09 32.73
CA MET A 403 -12.57 11.24 33.03
C MET A 403 -13.70 11.53 32.05
N LEU A 404 -14.06 10.55 31.22
CA LEU A 404 -15.36 10.54 30.53
C LEU A 404 -16.37 9.91 31.48
N PHE A 405 -17.42 10.64 31.89
CA PHE A 405 -18.32 10.11 32.90
C PHE A 405 -19.24 9.01 32.33
N PRO A 406 -19.49 7.92 33.08
CA PRO A 406 -20.44 6.89 32.67
C PRO A 406 -21.87 7.43 32.59
N PHE A 407 -22.76 6.66 31.95
CA PHE A 407 -24.20 6.90 32.05
C PHE A 407 -24.63 7.02 33.52
N LYS A 408 -25.51 7.97 33.85
CA LYS A 408 -25.97 8.21 35.24
C LYS A 408 -26.39 6.93 35.96
N SER A 409 -27.17 6.08 35.28
CA SER A 409 -27.60 4.79 35.81
C SER A 409 -26.46 3.81 36.09
N LEU A 410 -25.46 3.76 35.21
CA LEU A 410 -24.28 2.92 35.40
C LEU A 410 -23.36 3.48 36.49
N MET A 411 -23.26 4.80 36.58
CA MET A 411 -22.53 5.50 37.63
C MET A 411 -23.14 5.26 38.99
N HIS A 412 -24.48 5.35 39.10
CA HIS A 412 -25.21 5.05 40.34
C HIS A 412 -24.91 3.64 40.87
N GLU A 413 -24.89 2.66 39.98
CA GLU A 413 -24.70 1.27 40.37
C GLU A 413 -23.23 0.89 40.59
N LYS A 414 -22.31 1.33 39.73
CA LYS A 414 -20.92 0.87 39.72
C LYS A 414 -19.95 1.87 40.35
N GLU A 415 -20.31 3.14 40.44
CA GLU A 415 -19.45 4.24 40.88
C GLU A 415 -20.19 5.23 41.84
N PRO A 416 -20.89 4.76 42.90
CA PRO A 416 -21.71 5.63 43.75
C PRO A 416 -20.90 6.74 44.45
N ALA A 417 -19.61 6.49 44.72
CA ALA A 417 -18.71 7.50 45.26
C ALA A 417 -18.40 8.63 44.26
N LEU A 418 -18.30 8.31 42.96
CA LEU A 418 -18.15 9.29 41.90
C LEU A 418 -19.43 10.11 41.72
N GLU A 419 -20.59 9.46 41.75
CA GLU A 419 -21.88 10.14 41.68
C GLU A 419 -22.02 11.17 42.81
N ALA A 420 -21.77 10.77 44.06
CA ALA A 420 -21.77 11.67 45.22
C ALA A 420 -20.74 12.82 45.13
N LEU A 421 -19.63 12.64 44.41
CA LEU A 421 -18.65 13.70 44.13
C LEU A 421 -19.15 14.71 43.09
N LEU A 422 -19.95 14.26 42.12
CA LEU A 422 -20.51 15.10 41.06
C LEU A 422 -21.76 15.87 41.51
N GLU A 423 -22.58 15.32 42.41
CA GLU A 423 -23.80 15.96 42.93
C GLU A 423 -23.55 17.16 43.86
N LYS A 424 -22.32 17.30 44.38
CA LYS A 424 -21.90 18.48 45.14
C LYS A 424 -21.91 19.72 44.22
N THR A 425 -23.02 20.45 44.18
CA THR A 425 -23.09 21.79 43.57
C THR A 425 -22.19 22.77 44.32
N GLU A 426 -21.67 23.82 43.64
CA GLU A 426 -21.44 25.20 44.16
C GLU A 426 -20.24 25.95 43.49
N GLY A 427 -20.16 27.26 43.79
CA GLY A 427 -19.28 28.30 43.21
C GLY A 427 -17.74 28.15 43.28
N PRO A 428 -16.97 29.23 42.97
CA PRO A 428 -15.60 29.13 42.42
C PRO A 428 -14.56 28.37 43.28
N LYS A 429 -14.54 28.58 44.60
CA LYS A 429 -13.60 27.89 45.51
C LYS A 429 -13.91 26.38 45.63
N LYS A 430 -15.19 26.00 45.52
CA LYS A 430 -15.65 24.61 45.57
C LYS A 430 -15.39 23.88 44.25
N LYS A 431 -15.41 24.58 43.11
CA LYS A 431 -14.99 24.05 41.79
C LYS A 431 -13.54 23.54 41.78
N ARG A 432 -12.58 24.30 42.31
CA ARG A 432 -11.16 23.87 42.40
C ARG A 432 -10.97 22.66 43.32
N LYS A 433 -11.70 22.63 44.44
CA LYS A 433 -11.70 21.51 45.38
C LYS A 433 -12.26 20.24 44.72
N ARG A 434 -13.44 20.35 44.08
CA ARG A 434 -14.08 19.25 43.32
C ARG A 434 -13.14 18.70 42.26
N LEU A 435 -12.46 19.56 41.50
CA LEU A 435 -11.50 19.11 40.51
C LEU A 435 -10.35 18.30 41.13
N THR A 436 -9.82 18.75 42.27
CA THR A 436 -8.77 18.03 43.00
C THR A 436 -9.27 16.68 43.51
N GLU A 437 -10.50 16.63 44.05
CA GLU A 437 -11.13 15.39 44.51
C GLU A 437 -11.36 14.39 43.37
N LEU A 438 -11.83 14.85 42.21
CA LEU A 438 -12.01 14.02 41.00
C LEU A 438 -10.67 13.45 40.49
N LYS A 439 -9.63 14.29 40.47
CA LYS A 439 -8.27 13.86 40.10
C LYS A 439 -7.76 12.76 41.03
N THR A 440 -7.92 12.95 42.35
CA THR A 440 -7.55 11.94 43.35
C THR A 440 -8.38 10.67 43.19
N TYR A 441 -9.68 10.80 42.94
CA TYR A 441 -10.58 9.67 42.72
C TYR A 441 -10.13 8.81 41.53
N ALA A 442 -9.87 9.44 40.37
CA ALA A 442 -9.40 8.74 39.19
C ALA A 442 -8.08 8.01 39.46
N SER A 443 -7.12 8.67 40.11
CA SER A 443 -5.81 8.11 40.46
C SER A 443 -5.90 6.85 41.32
N ILE A 444 -6.85 6.78 42.25
CA ILE A 444 -7.02 5.64 43.15
C ILE A 444 -7.83 4.52 42.50
N ASN A 445 -8.93 4.89 41.82
CA ASN A 445 -9.95 3.92 41.43
C ASN A 445 -9.85 3.50 39.97
N TRP A 446 -9.46 4.38 39.05
CA TRP A 446 -9.51 4.08 37.62
C TRP A 446 -8.23 3.38 37.13
N LYS A 447 -8.28 2.88 35.89
CA LYS A 447 -7.19 2.12 35.26
C LYS A 447 -6.80 2.75 33.93
N VAL A 448 -5.54 2.57 33.52
CA VAL A 448 -5.06 2.98 32.20
C VAL A 448 -5.68 2.08 31.14
N ASN A 449 -5.99 2.66 29.98
CA ASN A 449 -6.31 1.94 28.77
C ASN A 449 -5.01 1.39 28.13
N PRO A 450 -4.71 0.08 28.23
CA PRO A 450 -3.47 -0.46 27.70
C PRO A 450 -3.45 -0.46 26.16
N THR A 451 -4.63 -0.45 25.50
CA THR A 451 -4.73 -0.58 24.03
C THR A 451 -4.25 0.65 23.27
N LEU A 452 -3.84 1.72 23.96
CA LEU A 452 -3.25 2.91 23.36
C LEU A 452 -1.72 2.87 23.36
N LEU A 453 -1.13 1.82 23.92
CA LEU A 453 0.30 1.64 24.07
C LEU A 453 0.83 0.68 23.02
N GLN A 454 2.09 0.87 22.63
CA GLN A 454 2.78 0.07 21.60
C GLN A 454 3.93 -0.76 22.16
N GLU A 455 4.66 -1.47 21.30
CA GLU A 455 5.68 -2.42 21.73
C GLU A 455 6.78 -1.80 22.60
N LEU A 456 7.24 -2.59 23.58
CA LEU A 456 8.26 -2.16 24.53
C LEU A 456 9.56 -1.71 23.86
N ASP A 457 9.96 -2.39 22.78
CA ASP A 457 11.18 -2.08 22.05
C ASP A 457 11.15 -0.68 21.44
N TRP A 458 10.00 -0.18 21.01
CA TRP A 458 9.88 1.19 20.50
C TRP A 458 10.13 2.23 21.60
N TYR A 459 9.53 2.05 22.78
CA TYR A 459 9.72 2.98 23.90
C TYR A 459 11.17 2.97 24.37
N LYS A 460 11.79 1.78 24.47
CA LYS A 460 13.20 1.62 24.83
C LYS A 460 14.13 2.23 23.79
N PHE A 461 13.90 1.97 22.50
CA PHE A 461 14.70 2.48 21.39
C PHE A 461 14.85 3.99 21.45
N TRP A 462 13.73 4.68 21.61
CA TRP A 462 13.70 6.14 21.60
C TRP A 462 13.95 6.77 22.96
N ASN A 463 14.05 5.97 24.01
CA ASN A 463 13.94 6.43 25.39
C ASN A 463 12.71 7.36 25.57
N LYS A 464 11.61 7.00 24.89
CA LYS A 464 10.36 7.77 24.86
C LYS A 464 9.39 7.23 25.91
N ARG A 465 8.45 8.08 26.28
CA ARG A 465 7.23 7.74 27.01
C ARG A 465 6.02 8.12 26.15
N PRO A 466 4.82 7.61 26.43
CA PRO A 466 3.59 8.20 25.89
C PRO A 466 3.66 9.73 26.09
N SER A 467 3.36 10.49 25.03
CA SER A 467 3.71 11.92 25.00
C SER A 467 2.51 12.83 24.79
N HIS A 468 1.41 12.33 24.23
CA HIS A 468 0.23 13.13 23.93
C HIS A 468 -1.04 12.30 24.10
N SER A 469 -2.15 13.00 24.34
CA SER A 469 -3.51 12.49 24.31
C SER A 469 -4.34 13.36 23.37
N VAL A 470 -5.56 12.94 23.06
CA VAL A 470 -6.48 13.59 22.12
C VAL A 470 -7.77 13.94 22.84
N SER A 471 -8.45 14.99 22.42
CA SER A 471 -9.76 15.37 22.95
C SER A 471 -10.81 14.33 22.56
N PHE A 472 -11.74 14.01 23.47
CA PHE A 472 -12.86 13.11 23.17
C PHE A 472 -13.78 13.72 22.10
N LEU A 473 -14.19 14.98 22.29
CA LEU A 473 -15.16 15.63 21.38
C LEU A 473 -14.59 15.82 19.98
N GLU A 474 -13.28 16.05 19.85
CA GLU A 474 -12.64 16.16 18.54
C GLU A 474 -12.78 14.88 17.71
N GLN A 475 -12.60 13.72 18.35
CA GLN A 475 -12.73 12.42 17.68
C GLN A 475 -14.21 12.03 17.49
N ALA A 476 -15.05 12.34 18.47
CA ALA A 476 -16.47 12.03 18.44
C ALA A 476 -17.26 12.92 17.46
N SER A 477 -16.86 14.18 17.25
CA SER A 477 -17.59 15.13 16.40
C SER A 477 -17.70 14.67 14.97
N LYS A 478 -16.60 14.19 14.40
CA LYS A 478 -16.56 13.68 13.02
C LYS A 478 -17.47 12.47 12.84
N ILE A 479 -17.56 11.61 13.86
CA ILE A 479 -18.45 10.45 13.86
C ILE A 479 -19.91 10.91 14.01
N PHE A 480 -20.15 11.87 14.90
CA PHE A 480 -21.47 12.45 15.14
C PHE A 480 -22.02 13.16 13.91
N GLU A 481 -21.24 14.00 13.22
CA GLU A 481 -21.68 14.72 12.01
C GLU A 481 -22.12 13.75 10.90
N ASN A 482 -21.38 12.64 10.71
CA ASN A 482 -21.76 11.58 9.78
C ASN A 482 -23.03 10.83 10.21
N GLY A 483 -23.26 10.68 11.52
CA GLY A 483 -24.40 9.97 12.08
C GLY A 483 -25.67 10.81 12.21
N TYR A 484 -25.56 12.08 12.58
CA TYR A 484 -26.68 12.97 12.96
C TYR A 484 -27.68 13.19 11.82
N LYS A 485 -27.20 13.28 10.59
CA LYS A 485 -28.07 13.38 9.40
C LYS A 485 -28.78 12.07 9.05
N ARG A 486 -28.31 10.94 9.60
CA ARG A 486 -28.64 9.59 9.14
C ARG A 486 -29.50 8.81 10.13
N TYR A 487 -29.21 8.92 11.42
CA TYR A 487 -30.01 8.27 12.45
C TYR A 487 -31.24 9.11 12.78
N LYS A 488 -32.38 8.46 12.98
CA LYS A 488 -33.57 9.17 13.47
C LYS A 488 -33.22 9.80 14.84
N PRO A 489 -33.72 11.00 15.17
CA PRO A 489 -33.41 11.65 16.43
C PRO A 489 -33.57 10.70 17.64
N GLU A 490 -34.59 9.84 17.63
CA GLU A 490 -34.90 8.82 18.65
C GLU A 490 -33.75 7.85 18.95
N PHE A 491 -32.84 7.59 18.00
CA PHE A 491 -31.65 6.76 18.24
C PHE A 491 -30.60 7.43 19.14
N PHE A 492 -30.56 8.77 19.14
CA PHE A 492 -29.76 9.52 20.09
C PHE A 492 -30.43 9.61 21.47
N PHE A 493 -31.71 9.26 21.54
CA PHE A 493 -32.55 9.41 22.71
C PHE A 493 -32.82 8.05 23.35
N THR A 494 -31.92 7.61 24.23
CA THR A 494 -32.13 6.41 25.06
C THR A 494 -33.19 6.60 26.15
N ARG A 495 -34.16 7.53 25.98
CA ARG A 495 -35.20 7.83 26.95
C ARG A 495 -36.58 7.75 26.28
N PRO A 496 -37.54 7.00 26.85
CA PRO A 496 -38.93 7.04 26.42
C PRO A 496 -39.46 8.48 26.42
N GLU A 497 -40.34 8.82 25.47
CA GLU A 497 -40.95 10.15 25.32
C GLU A 497 -41.60 10.68 26.61
N SER A 498 -42.00 9.77 27.51
CA SER A 498 -42.56 10.08 28.84
C SER A 498 -41.56 10.70 29.83
N GLU A 499 -40.26 10.51 29.65
CA GLU A 499 -39.21 11.06 30.52
C GLU A 499 -38.76 12.48 30.11
N TRP A 500 -39.05 12.88 28.87
CA TRP A 500 -38.68 14.21 28.34
C TRP A 500 -39.39 15.36 29.04
N LYS A 501 -40.61 15.11 29.53
CA LYS A 501 -41.50 16.18 30.01
C LYS A 501 -41.36 16.50 31.49
N LYS A 502 -40.49 15.81 32.24
CA LYS A 502 -40.47 15.89 33.71
C LYS A 502 -39.42 16.82 34.33
N ASN A 503 -38.30 17.16 33.67
CA ASN A 503 -37.32 18.09 34.24
C ASN A 503 -36.32 18.71 33.23
N PRO A 504 -36.33 20.03 32.97
CA PRO A 504 -35.38 20.69 32.07
C PRO A 504 -33.92 20.75 32.56
N MET A 505 -33.63 20.41 33.83
CA MET A 505 -32.24 20.22 34.28
C MET A 505 -31.73 18.78 34.08
N GLU A 506 -32.62 17.81 33.81
CA GLU A 506 -32.26 16.43 33.46
C GLU A 506 -32.21 16.20 31.94
N SER A 507 -32.47 17.22 31.12
CA SER A 507 -32.46 17.21 29.66
C SER A 507 -31.07 17.47 29.04
N ARG A 508 -29.99 17.41 29.84
CA ARG A 508 -28.62 17.64 29.36
C ARG A 508 -28.06 16.38 28.73
N TRP A 509 -27.41 16.55 27.57
CA TRP A 509 -26.64 15.48 26.92
C TRP A 509 -25.44 15.08 27.78
N SER A 510 -25.03 13.82 27.71
CA SER A 510 -23.71 13.39 28.17
C SER A 510 -22.80 13.08 26.98
N MET A 511 -21.51 13.40 27.10
CA MET A 511 -20.50 13.16 26.08
C MET A 511 -20.45 11.70 25.62
N ILE A 512 -20.64 10.72 26.53
CA ILE A 512 -20.61 9.30 26.17
C ILE A 512 -21.76 8.89 25.23
N GLN A 513 -22.87 9.63 25.21
CA GLN A 513 -24.03 9.34 24.36
C GLN A 513 -23.81 9.75 22.90
N VAL A 514 -22.88 10.67 22.62
CA VAL A 514 -22.61 11.23 21.28
C VAL A 514 -22.27 10.14 20.26
N ILE A 515 -21.50 9.13 20.68
CA ILE A 515 -20.98 8.07 19.79
C ILE A 515 -21.82 6.79 19.81
N LEU A 516 -22.78 6.66 20.75
CA LEU A 516 -23.54 5.44 20.97
C LEU A 516 -24.26 4.93 19.72
N PRO A 517 -24.96 5.77 18.92
CA PRO A 517 -25.66 5.29 17.72
C PRO A 517 -24.73 4.65 16.69
N TRP A 518 -23.48 5.11 16.64
CA TRP A 518 -22.48 4.53 15.74
C TRP A 518 -22.12 3.11 16.14
N PHE A 519 -21.82 2.85 17.42
CA PHE A 519 -21.52 1.50 17.92
C PHE A 519 -22.72 0.57 17.81
N SER A 520 -23.92 1.03 18.18
CA SER A 520 -25.15 0.23 18.05
C SER A 520 -25.43 -0.15 16.59
N SER A 521 -25.22 0.78 15.66
CA SER A 521 -25.39 0.51 14.22
C SER A 521 -24.43 -0.57 13.74
N MET A 522 -23.15 -0.51 14.13
CA MET A 522 -22.15 -1.52 13.76
C MET A 522 -22.42 -2.90 14.37
N ALA A 523 -22.87 -2.94 15.63
CA ALA A 523 -23.25 -4.18 16.29
C ALA A 523 -24.46 -4.83 15.61
N GLY A 524 -25.41 -4.02 15.12
CA GLY A 524 -26.53 -4.46 14.30
C GLY A 524 -26.08 -5.13 12.99
N THR A 525 -25.05 -4.60 12.33
CA THR A 525 -24.48 -5.17 11.10
C THR A 525 -24.06 -6.63 11.26
N LEU A 526 -23.47 -6.99 12.40
CA LEU A 526 -22.96 -8.35 12.68
C LEU A 526 -24.08 -9.37 12.94
N ARG A 527 -25.34 -8.95 12.88
CA ARG A 527 -26.53 -9.74 13.20
C ARG A 527 -27.61 -9.68 12.12
N ILE A 528 -27.33 -9.07 10.97
CA ILE A 528 -28.31 -9.01 9.88
C ILE A 528 -28.50 -10.42 9.31
N PRO A 529 -29.73 -10.96 9.30
CA PRO A 529 -30.00 -12.25 8.66
C PRO A 529 -29.68 -12.19 7.17
N ASP A 530 -29.22 -13.31 6.61
CA ASP A 530 -29.04 -13.48 5.16
C ASP A 530 -28.03 -12.51 4.51
N VAL A 531 -27.11 -11.94 5.30
CA VAL A 531 -25.95 -11.18 4.84
C VAL A 531 -24.68 -11.99 5.10
N ASP A 532 -23.94 -12.29 4.04
CA ASP A 532 -22.61 -12.86 4.16
C ASP A 532 -21.60 -11.73 4.39
N LEU A 533 -21.09 -11.62 5.61
CA LEU A 533 -20.10 -10.63 6.00
C LEU A 533 -18.82 -11.35 6.41
N THR A 534 -17.76 -11.08 5.66
CA THR A 534 -16.40 -11.52 6.00
C THR A 534 -15.52 -10.31 6.30
N ILE A 535 -14.91 -10.30 7.48
CA ILE A 535 -13.90 -9.32 7.89
C ILE A 535 -12.55 -10.05 7.98
N ASN A 536 -11.64 -9.72 7.08
CA ASN A 536 -10.29 -10.30 7.06
C ASN A 536 -9.32 -9.36 7.80
N LEU A 537 -8.65 -9.83 8.85
CA LEU A 537 -7.63 -9.07 9.58
C LEU A 537 -6.23 -9.59 9.24
N CYS A 538 -5.29 -8.68 8.91
CA CYS A 538 -3.94 -9.06 8.51
C CYS A 538 -2.86 -8.12 9.08
N VAL A 539 -1.82 -8.70 9.69
CA VAL A 539 -0.60 -8.02 10.14
C VAL A 539 0.49 -8.23 9.09
N SER A 540 0.64 -7.26 8.20
CA SER A 540 1.61 -7.27 7.08
C SER A 540 1.85 -5.84 6.64
N ASP A 541 2.84 -5.53 5.80
CA ASP A 541 2.77 -4.29 5.02
C ASP A 541 1.75 -4.42 3.88
N ILE A 542 1.15 -3.29 3.47
CA ILE A 542 0.08 -3.29 2.48
C ILE A 542 0.53 -3.79 1.10
N THR A 543 1.76 -3.50 0.70
CA THR A 543 2.27 -3.90 -0.62
C THR A 543 2.50 -5.41 -0.68
N ALA A 544 2.97 -6.02 0.42
CA ALA A 544 3.08 -7.46 0.56
C ALA A 544 1.72 -8.16 0.54
N GLN A 545 0.73 -7.60 1.24
CA GLN A 545 -0.62 -8.17 1.25
C GLN A 545 -1.25 -8.10 -0.15
N LEU A 546 -1.19 -6.94 -0.82
CA LEU A 546 -1.74 -6.77 -2.16
C LEU A 546 -1.07 -7.69 -3.19
N ASP A 547 0.25 -7.83 -3.13
CA ASP A 547 0.96 -8.80 -3.96
C ASP A 547 0.50 -10.24 -3.67
N ARG A 548 0.43 -10.64 -2.40
CA ARG A 548 -0.03 -11.98 -2.02
C ARG A 548 -1.42 -12.22 -2.58
N ILE A 549 -2.35 -11.28 -2.42
CA ILE A 549 -3.70 -11.38 -2.98
C ILE A 549 -3.66 -11.53 -4.49
N GLN A 550 -2.90 -10.67 -5.19
CA GLN A 550 -2.78 -10.69 -6.64
C GLN A 550 -2.26 -12.01 -7.21
N TYR A 551 -1.35 -12.69 -6.51
CA TYR A 551 -0.65 -13.86 -7.04
C TYR A 551 -1.09 -15.21 -6.46
N THR A 552 -1.69 -15.21 -5.28
CA THR A 552 -2.05 -16.45 -4.58
C THR A 552 -3.55 -16.69 -4.53
N THR A 553 -4.35 -15.70 -4.94
CA THR A 553 -5.82 -15.72 -4.92
C THR A 553 -6.40 -15.09 -6.19
N ASP A 554 -7.68 -15.34 -6.48
CA ASP A 554 -8.42 -14.68 -7.56
C ASP A 554 -9.17 -13.42 -7.10
N ARG A 555 -8.98 -13.00 -5.83
CA ARG A 555 -9.78 -11.92 -5.23
C ARG A 555 -9.41 -10.56 -5.85
N LYS A 556 -10.44 -9.75 -6.09
CA LYS A 556 -10.35 -8.37 -6.58
C LYS A 556 -11.25 -7.46 -5.74
N PHE A 557 -10.91 -6.18 -5.67
CA PHE A 557 -11.58 -5.20 -4.82
C PHE A 557 -12.31 -4.14 -5.64
N ASP A 558 -13.48 -3.74 -5.14
CA ASP A 558 -14.22 -2.57 -5.61
C ASP A 558 -13.57 -1.28 -5.10
N ALA A 559 -12.98 -1.31 -3.90
CA ALA A 559 -12.25 -0.18 -3.34
C ALA A 559 -11.01 -0.61 -2.53
N ILE A 560 -9.90 0.12 -2.67
CA ILE A 560 -8.69 -0.04 -1.87
C ILE A 560 -8.34 1.30 -1.22
N TYR A 561 -8.29 1.37 0.10
CA TYR A 561 -7.91 2.56 0.86
C TYR A 561 -6.46 2.44 1.31
N LEU A 562 -5.63 3.42 0.98
CA LEU A 562 -4.20 3.44 1.31
C LEU A 562 -3.81 4.60 2.23
N SER A 563 -4.70 5.56 2.48
CA SER A 563 -4.40 6.80 3.22
C SER A 563 -3.07 7.42 2.71
N ASN A 564 -2.17 7.79 3.62
CA ASN A 564 -0.85 8.33 3.34
C ASN A 564 0.27 7.26 3.25
N VAL A 565 -0.06 5.96 3.27
CA VAL A 565 0.94 4.87 3.13
C VAL A 565 1.82 5.02 1.88
N PRO A 566 1.31 5.47 0.73
CA PRO A 566 2.13 5.74 -0.45
C PRO A 566 3.27 6.75 -0.20
N ASP A 567 3.11 7.74 0.69
CA ASP A 567 4.12 8.78 0.95
C ASP A 567 5.48 8.21 1.38
N TYR A 568 5.48 7.04 2.01
CA TYR A 568 6.70 6.38 2.53
C TYR A 568 6.96 5.00 1.93
N THR A 569 6.12 4.53 0.99
CA THR A 569 6.32 3.25 0.28
C THR A 569 6.69 3.43 -1.20
N GLY A 570 6.63 4.64 -1.77
CA GLY A 570 7.07 4.89 -3.15
C GLY A 570 6.10 5.71 -4.01
N GLY A 571 5.11 6.33 -3.38
CA GLY A 571 4.09 7.17 -4.00
C GLY A 571 3.25 6.40 -5.01
N HIS A 572 2.89 7.06 -6.12
CA HIS A 572 2.08 6.44 -7.16
C HIS A 572 2.70 5.18 -7.78
N LEU A 573 4.02 4.98 -7.66
CA LEU A 573 4.67 3.78 -8.19
C LEU A 573 4.14 2.51 -7.51
N THR A 574 4.04 2.49 -6.18
CA THR A 574 3.52 1.32 -5.46
C THR A 574 2.01 1.16 -5.67
N THR A 575 1.27 2.27 -5.77
CA THR A 575 -0.16 2.24 -6.11
C THR A 575 -0.40 1.56 -7.46
N VAL A 576 0.41 1.89 -8.48
CA VAL A 576 0.34 1.28 -9.81
C VAL A 576 0.71 -0.20 -9.77
N LEU A 577 1.75 -0.58 -9.03
CA LEU A 577 2.27 -1.94 -9.05
C LEU A 577 1.49 -2.94 -8.20
N HIS A 578 0.84 -2.47 -7.13
CA HIS A 578 0.23 -3.34 -6.13
C HIS A 578 -1.30 -3.15 -6.02
N ALA A 579 -1.78 -1.90 -6.03
CA ALA A 579 -3.21 -1.64 -5.83
C ALA A 579 -4.01 -1.77 -7.13
N LEU A 580 -3.58 -1.11 -8.21
CA LEU A 580 -4.29 -1.09 -9.49
C LEU A 580 -4.61 -2.51 -10.03
N PRO A 581 -3.66 -3.47 -10.06
CA PRO A 581 -3.94 -4.83 -10.52
C PRO A 581 -4.93 -5.62 -9.64
N ALA A 582 -5.11 -5.20 -8.38
CA ALA A 582 -6.02 -5.83 -7.44
C ALA A 582 -7.46 -5.28 -7.52
N LEU A 583 -7.72 -4.29 -8.38
CA LEU A 583 -9.05 -3.72 -8.56
C LEU A 583 -9.91 -4.56 -9.52
N LYS A 584 -11.22 -4.60 -9.28
CA LYS A 584 -12.20 -5.14 -10.24
C LYS A 584 -12.22 -4.24 -11.48
N ALA A 585 -12.04 -4.84 -12.66
CA ALA A 585 -12.00 -4.10 -13.94
C ALA A 585 -13.32 -3.36 -14.22
N ASN A 586 -14.44 -4.02 -13.92
CA ASN A 586 -15.77 -3.43 -13.80
C ASN A 586 -16.44 -4.12 -12.60
N SER A 587 -17.02 -3.35 -11.68
CA SER A 587 -17.90 -3.96 -10.68
C SER A 587 -19.17 -4.44 -11.37
N ALA A 588 -19.53 -5.71 -11.16
CA ALA A 588 -20.74 -6.31 -11.73
C ALA A 588 -22.01 -5.56 -11.32
N ASN A 589 -21.95 -4.80 -10.22
CA ASN A 589 -23.11 -4.17 -9.58
C ASN A 589 -23.27 -2.68 -9.90
N SER A 590 -22.18 -1.97 -10.24
CA SER A 590 -22.20 -0.51 -10.46
C SER A 590 -21.96 -0.06 -11.90
N GLY A 591 -21.39 -0.94 -12.74
CA GLY A 591 -20.88 -0.55 -14.06
C GLY A 591 -19.70 0.45 -14.00
N THR A 592 -19.14 0.70 -12.82
CA THR A 592 -17.94 1.54 -12.62
C THR A 592 -16.72 0.68 -12.31
N PRO A 593 -15.52 1.08 -12.75
CA PRO A 593 -14.29 0.40 -12.37
C PRO A 593 -14.02 0.54 -10.87
N GLY A 594 -13.36 -0.45 -10.27
CA GLY A 594 -12.84 -0.33 -8.92
C GLY A 594 -11.82 0.80 -8.80
N TYR A 595 -11.61 1.31 -7.59
CA TYR A 595 -10.72 2.46 -7.35
C TYR A 595 -9.80 2.28 -6.14
N ALA A 596 -8.64 2.92 -6.20
CA ALA A 596 -7.73 3.11 -5.07
C ALA A 596 -7.81 4.55 -4.54
N LEU A 597 -7.87 4.71 -3.21
CA LEU A 597 -7.88 5.99 -2.51
C LEU A 597 -6.55 6.21 -1.78
N GLN A 598 -5.93 7.36 -2.00
CA GLN A 598 -4.71 7.77 -1.31
C GLN A 598 -4.64 9.28 -1.15
N ASN A 599 -3.91 9.78 -0.17
CA ASN A 599 -3.59 11.20 0.00
C ASN A 599 -2.11 11.40 0.34
N CYS A 600 -1.65 12.65 0.26
CA CYS A 600 -0.31 13.05 0.67
C CYS A 600 -0.41 13.91 1.92
N LEU A 601 0.04 13.37 3.05
CA LEU A 601 -0.01 14.04 4.35
C LEU A 601 1.37 14.23 4.97
N ALA A 602 2.34 13.40 4.61
CA ALA A 602 3.67 13.47 5.20
C ALA A 602 4.45 14.71 4.74
N ASN A 603 4.39 15.04 3.44
CA ASN A 603 5.17 16.13 2.86
C ASN A 603 4.47 16.88 1.71
N PRO A 604 3.18 17.24 1.81
CA PRO A 604 2.46 17.85 0.68
C PRO A 604 3.11 19.16 0.22
N GLY A 605 3.67 19.95 1.15
CA GLY A 605 4.38 21.20 0.86
C GLY A 605 5.63 21.05 -0.03
N ALA A 606 6.17 19.84 -0.18
CA ALA A 606 7.29 19.56 -1.08
C ALA A 606 6.88 19.56 -2.57
N PHE A 607 5.58 19.46 -2.87
CA PHE A 607 5.05 19.30 -4.22
C PHE A 607 4.37 20.58 -4.73
N LYS A 608 5.12 21.71 -4.76
CA LYS A 608 4.58 23.05 -5.08
C LYS A 608 3.74 23.11 -6.36
N GLU A 609 4.12 22.37 -7.39
CA GLU A 609 3.43 22.33 -8.68
C GLU A 609 2.25 21.34 -8.74
N GLY A 610 1.88 20.70 -7.62
CA GLY A 610 0.77 19.75 -7.56
C GLY A 610 1.05 18.42 -8.28
N LEU A 611 0.02 17.84 -8.90
CA LEU A 611 0.07 16.50 -9.52
C LEU A 611 1.24 16.27 -10.50
N PRO A 612 1.61 17.21 -11.39
CA PRO A 612 2.78 17.04 -12.25
C PRO A 612 4.08 16.79 -11.47
N ARG A 613 4.22 17.38 -10.27
CA ARG A 613 5.39 17.17 -9.41
C ARG A 613 5.38 15.79 -8.77
N PHE A 614 4.22 15.32 -8.33
CA PHE A 614 4.04 13.95 -7.82
C PHE A 614 4.44 12.90 -8.87
N TYR A 615 3.91 13.03 -10.09
CA TYR A 615 4.22 12.10 -11.18
C TYR A 615 5.68 12.18 -11.60
N THR A 616 6.28 13.37 -11.63
CA THR A 616 7.71 13.50 -11.95
C THR A 616 8.58 12.83 -10.87
N GLU A 617 8.25 13.01 -9.59
CA GLU A 617 9.04 12.45 -8.49
C GLU A 617 8.94 10.92 -8.39
N TYR A 618 7.72 10.37 -8.40
CA TYR A 618 7.49 8.95 -8.12
C TYR A 618 7.47 8.08 -9.38
N LEU A 619 7.00 8.62 -10.52
CA LEU A 619 6.87 7.85 -11.76
C LEU A 619 7.93 8.21 -12.80
N VAL A 620 8.58 9.37 -12.68
CA VAL A 620 9.50 9.92 -13.68
C VAL A 620 8.79 10.14 -15.03
N ILE A 621 7.51 10.56 -14.98
CA ILE A 621 6.66 10.83 -16.14
C ILE A 621 6.14 12.28 -16.06
N PRO A 622 6.22 13.08 -17.14
CA PRO A 622 6.00 14.53 -17.06
C PRO A 622 4.53 14.98 -17.17
N SER A 623 3.60 14.07 -17.45
CA SER A 623 2.22 14.43 -17.83
C SER A 623 1.24 13.29 -17.57
N GLU A 624 -0.01 13.62 -17.23
CA GLU A 624 -1.07 12.65 -16.94
C GLU A 624 -1.40 11.76 -18.14
N GLU A 625 -1.33 12.29 -19.36
CA GLU A 625 -1.61 11.55 -20.59
C GLU A 625 -0.62 10.40 -20.78
N LYS A 626 0.66 10.67 -20.50
CA LYS A 626 1.72 9.66 -20.53
C LYS A 626 1.61 8.69 -19.36
N VAL A 627 1.19 9.14 -18.18
CA VAL A 627 0.92 8.26 -17.03
C VAL A 627 -0.21 7.28 -17.38
N LYS A 628 -1.30 7.76 -17.98
CA LYS A 628 -2.37 6.91 -18.51
C LYS A 628 -1.85 5.96 -19.60
N GLN A 629 -1.06 6.46 -20.54
CA GLN A 629 -0.55 5.65 -21.65
C GLN A 629 0.43 4.56 -21.21
N TYR A 630 1.34 4.87 -20.28
CA TYR A 630 2.42 3.94 -19.88
C TYR A 630 2.01 3.05 -18.73
N LEU A 631 1.11 3.51 -17.86
CA LEU A 631 0.78 2.82 -16.61
C LEU A 631 -0.72 2.56 -16.42
N GLY A 632 -1.61 3.10 -17.27
CA GLY A 632 -3.06 2.99 -17.11
C GLY A 632 -3.61 3.71 -15.88
N LEU A 633 -2.80 4.49 -15.17
CA LEU A 633 -3.23 5.21 -13.98
C LEU A 633 -4.01 6.46 -14.39
N VAL A 634 -5.24 6.58 -13.88
CA VAL A 634 -6.10 7.74 -14.12
C VAL A 634 -6.64 8.25 -12.79
N ARG A 635 -6.43 9.53 -12.51
CA ARG A 635 -7.08 10.22 -11.39
C ARG A 635 -8.55 10.45 -11.76
N SER A 636 -9.46 9.99 -10.91
CA SER A 636 -10.89 10.15 -11.05
C SER A 636 -11.38 11.11 -9.96
N LEU A 637 -11.90 12.28 -10.34
CA LEU A 637 -12.45 13.24 -9.39
C LEU A 637 -13.95 13.43 -9.65
N PRO A 638 -14.80 13.42 -8.61
CA PRO A 638 -16.14 13.99 -8.69
C PRO A 638 -16.11 15.44 -9.19
N VAL A 639 -17.16 15.86 -9.90
CA VAL A 639 -17.28 17.21 -10.44
C VAL A 639 -17.17 18.29 -9.35
N SER A 640 -17.73 18.03 -8.17
CA SER A 640 -17.66 18.93 -7.01
C SER A 640 -16.23 19.13 -6.52
N GLU A 641 -15.44 18.07 -6.40
CA GLU A 641 -14.05 18.13 -5.94
C GLU A 641 -13.17 18.87 -6.97
N LYS A 642 -13.39 18.63 -8.26
CA LYS A 642 -12.72 19.38 -9.32
C LYS A 642 -13.05 20.87 -9.27
N ALA A 643 -14.31 21.23 -9.06
CA ALA A 643 -14.72 22.62 -8.90
C ALA A 643 -14.10 23.27 -7.66
N MET A 644 -13.96 22.52 -6.56
CA MET A 644 -13.27 22.99 -5.36
C MET A 644 -11.78 23.23 -5.61
N GLU A 645 -11.10 22.35 -6.34
CA GLU A 645 -9.70 22.57 -6.74
C GLU A 645 -9.53 23.82 -7.61
N GLU A 646 -10.40 23.99 -8.61
CA GLU A 646 -10.41 25.17 -9.48
C GLU A 646 -10.66 26.45 -8.67
N MET A 647 -11.59 26.41 -7.71
CA MET A 647 -11.86 27.52 -6.79
C MET A 647 -10.65 27.81 -5.90
N GLN A 648 -10.05 26.81 -5.27
CA GLN A 648 -8.84 26.96 -4.44
C GLN A 648 -7.69 27.59 -5.24
N GLN A 649 -7.50 27.14 -6.48
CA GLN A 649 -6.50 27.71 -7.38
C GLN A 649 -6.82 29.17 -7.74
N SER A 650 -8.08 29.51 -8.00
CA SER A 650 -8.47 30.91 -8.26
C SER A 650 -8.27 31.83 -7.05
N MET A 651 -8.31 31.28 -5.83
CA MET A 651 -8.02 31.98 -4.58
C MET A 651 -6.51 32.04 -4.28
N GLY A 652 -5.65 31.54 -5.17
CA GLY A 652 -4.20 31.53 -4.99
C GLY A 652 -3.71 30.52 -3.96
N MET A 653 -4.53 29.52 -3.59
CA MET A 653 -4.09 28.46 -2.69
C MET A 653 -3.06 27.55 -3.38
N PRO A 654 -2.11 26.97 -2.63
CA PRO A 654 -1.11 26.08 -3.22
C PRO A 654 -1.75 24.83 -3.86
N ALA A 655 -1.28 24.47 -5.06
CA ALA A 655 -1.83 23.33 -5.80
C ALA A 655 -1.73 21.99 -5.05
N TRP A 656 -0.74 21.84 -4.16
CA TRP A 656 -0.59 20.62 -3.36
C TRP A 656 -1.70 20.40 -2.33
N LEU A 657 -2.44 21.45 -1.95
CA LEU A 657 -3.47 21.35 -0.90
C LEU A 657 -4.59 20.39 -1.30
N ALA A 658 -4.94 20.34 -2.58
CA ALA A 658 -5.90 19.38 -3.11
C ALA A 658 -5.54 17.93 -2.78
N PHE A 659 -4.24 17.61 -2.67
CA PHE A 659 -3.76 16.24 -2.48
C PHE A 659 -3.65 15.84 -1.01
N THR A 660 -3.91 16.73 -0.06
CA THR A 660 -4.07 16.34 1.35
C THR A 660 -5.40 15.62 1.59
N ASP A 661 -6.40 15.90 0.75
CA ASP A 661 -7.65 15.17 0.72
C ASP A 661 -7.51 13.85 -0.07
N PRO A 662 -8.24 12.79 0.31
CA PRO A 662 -8.22 11.50 -0.39
C PRO A 662 -8.54 11.60 -1.88
N GLN A 663 -7.65 11.07 -2.72
CA GLN A 663 -7.70 11.10 -4.18
C GLN A 663 -8.02 9.72 -4.75
N LYS A 664 -9.03 9.63 -5.63
CA LYS A 664 -9.41 8.37 -6.29
C LYS A 664 -8.61 8.14 -7.56
N TYR A 665 -8.07 6.94 -7.70
CA TYR A 665 -7.34 6.48 -8.87
C TYR A 665 -7.96 5.19 -9.41
N ILE A 666 -8.15 5.12 -10.72
CA ILE A 666 -8.70 3.97 -11.42
C ILE A 666 -7.69 3.44 -12.43
N TYR A 667 -7.88 2.18 -12.81
CA TYR A 667 -7.16 1.56 -13.92
C TYR A 667 -7.88 1.82 -15.25
N SER A 668 -7.16 2.34 -16.24
CA SER A 668 -7.57 2.46 -17.63
C SER A 668 -6.80 1.44 -18.46
N PRO A 669 -7.46 0.44 -19.06
CA PRO A 669 -6.79 -0.52 -19.94
C PRO A 669 -6.28 0.16 -21.23
N PRO A 670 -5.26 -0.42 -21.89
CA PRO A 670 -4.81 0.01 -23.20
C PRO A 670 -5.95 0.01 -24.23
N SER A 671 -6.09 1.08 -25.02
CA SER A 671 -7.11 1.19 -26.07
C SER A 671 -6.60 0.70 -27.42
N LEU A 672 -7.43 -0.04 -28.15
CA LEU A 672 -7.19 -0.40 -29.54
C LEU A 672 -7.05 0.84 -30.43
N PHE A 673 -7.83 1.89 -30.17
CA PHE A 673 -7.85 3.18 -30.86
C PHE A 673 -7.04 4.27 -30.14
N GLY A 674 -6.19 3.90 -29.19
CA GLY A 674 -5.33 4.83 -28.45
C GLY A 674 -4.18 5.39 -29.32
N PRO A 675 -3.46 6.40 -28.81
CA PRO A 675 -2.29 6.96 -29.49
C PRO A 675 -1.21 5.89 -29.74
N ALA A 676 -0.39 6.12 -30.77
CA ALA A 676 0.72 5.23 -31.10
C ALA A 676 1.69 5.04 -29.91
N LEU A 677 2.21 3.82 -29.77
CA LEU A 677 3.20 3.51 -28.74
C LEU A 677 4.54 4.16 -29.07
N ASP A 678 5.08 4.93 -28.13
CA ASP A 678 6.36 5.63 -28.27
C ASP A 678 7.51 4.77 -27.69
N LYS A 679 8.14 3.96 -28.53
CA LYS A 679 9.29 3.11 -28.16
C LYS A 679 10.42 3.92 -27.54
N ALA A 680 10.76 5.06 -28.13
CA ALA A 680 11.89 5.88 -27.69
C ALA A 680 11.60 6.52 -26.32
N GLY A 681 10.40 7.08 -26.15
CA GLY A 681 9.94 7.65 -24.88
C GLY A 681 9.91 6.64 -23.75
N VAL A 682 9.36 5.43 -23.99
CA VAL A 682 9.33 4.36 -22.98
C VAL A 682 10.73 3.88 -22.63
N THR A 683 11.61 3.72 -23.62
CA THR A 683 13.02 3.35 -23.39
C THR A 683 13.72 4.38 -22.48
N LYS A 684 13.59 5.67 -22.79
CA LYS A 684 14.15 6.76 -21.97
C LYS A 684 13.56 6.81 -20.56
N TRP A 685 12.25 6.58 -20.46
CA TRP A 685 11.55 6.54 -19.17
C TRP A 685 12.07 5.39 -18.30
N LEU A 686 12.19 4.17 -18.84
CA LEU A 686 12.68 3.01 -18.10
C LEU A 686 14.14 3.19 -17.63
N TYR A 687 15.01 3.79 -18.46
CA TYR A 687 16.36 4.17 -18.02
C TYR A 687 16.34 5.23 -16.92
N SER A 688 15.48 6.24 -17.05
CA SER A 688 15.37 7.30 -16.04
C SER A 688 14.85 6.77 -14.70
N LEU A 689 13.88 5.85 -14.75
CA LEU A 689 13.35 5.17 -13.58
C LEU A 689 14.38 4.22 -12.96
N PHE A 690 15.17 3.50 -13.78
CA PHE A 690 16.28 2.68 -13.29
C PHE A 690 17.25 3.52 -12.47
N PHE A 691 17.74 4.64 -13.02
CA PHE A 691 18.65 5.53 -12.28
C PHE A 691 18.04 6.08 -11.00
N LYS A 692 16.76 6.50 -11.04
CA LYS A 692 16.03 7.03 -9.89
C LYS A 692 15.93 6.02 -8.74
N ILE A 693 15.74 4.73 -9.07
CA ILE A 693 15.60 3.64 -8.10
C ILE A 693 16.97 3.11 -7.64
N ALA A 694 17.88 2.82 -8.56
CA ALA A 694 19.21 2.27 -8.26
C ALA A 694 20.08 3.27 -7.47
N MET A 695 19.95 4.55 -7.80
CA MET A 695 20.75 5.65 -7.26
C MET A 695 19.83 6.83 -6.89
N PRO A 696 19.12 6.74 -5.75
CA PRO A 696 18.25 7.82 -5.27
C PRO A 696 19.00 9.15 -5.15
N THR A 697 18.31 10.27 -5.40
CA THR A 697 18.91 11.59 -5.29
C THR A 697 19.24 11.88 -3.83
N MET A 698 20.37 12.57 -3.59
CA MET A 698 20.69 13.06 -2.25
C MET A 698 19.61 14.00 -1.70
N ARG A 699 19.26 13.79 -0.43
CA ARG A 699 18.30 14.57 0.38
C ARG A 699 18.79 14.53 1.82
N ASP A 700 19.17 15.66 2.40
CA ASP A 700 19.50 15.66 3.84
C ASP A 700 18.19 15.60 4.65
N MET A 701 17.69 14.38 4.86
CA MET A 701 16.42 14.15 5.55
C MET A 701 16.44 14.60 7.01
N MET A 702 17.63 14.86 7.58
CA MET A 702 17.77 15.32 8.96
C MET A 702 17.48 16.81 9.07
N HIS A 703 18.12 17.61 8.22
CA HIS A 703 18.09 19.06 8.29
C HIS A 703 16.98 19.67 7.43
N ASP A 704 16.55 19.01 6.36
CA ASP A 704 15.41 19.44 5.54
C ASP A 704 14.10 18.82 6.07
N VAL A 705 13.50 19.50 7.04
CA VAL A 705 12.22 19.11 7.63
C VAL A 705 11.02 19.39 6.70
N ILE A 706 11.21 20.13 5.61
CA ILE A 706 10.13 20.57 4.72
C ILE A 706 9.96 19.61 3.52
N HIS A 707 11.03 18.92 3.10
CA HIS A 707 11.03 18.05 1.91
C HIS A 707 11.40 16.58 2.20
N ARG A 708 10.84 15.96 3.25
CA ARG A 708 11.16 14.56 3.64
C ARG A 708 10.50 13.50 2.76
N VAL A 709 10.63 13.63 1.44
CA VAL A 709 10.07 12.67 0.48
C VAL A 709 10.95 11.41 0.40
N ASN A 710 10.43 10.30 0.91
CA ASN A 710 11.12 9.01 0.97
C ASN A 710 11.35 8.40 -0.42
N GLN A 711 12.43 7.62 -0.56
CA GLN A 711 12.77 6.87 -1.77
C GLN A 711 13.06 5.38 -1.45
N PRO A 712 12.04 4.63 -0.98
CA PRO A 712 12.22 3.32 -0.39
C PRO A 712 12.46 2.20 -1.42
N CYS A 713 12.08 2.41 -2.68
CA CYS A 713 12.04 1.35 -3.70
C CYS A 713 13.44 0.81 -4.07
N THR A 714 13.58 -0.51 -4.15
CA THR A 714 14.79 -1.19 -4.67
C THR A 714 14.60 -1.62 -6.13
N LEU A 715 15.61 -2.26 -6.72
CA LEU A 715 15.52 -2.79 -8.09
C LEU A 715 14.42 -3.85 -8.27
N PHE A 716 13.90 -4.41 -7.18
CA PHE A 716 12.68 -5.21 -7.16
C PHE A 716 11.52 -4.49 -7.85
N HIS A 717 11.27 -3.22 -7.47
CA HIS A 717 10.18 -2.42 -8.02
C HIS A 717 10.42 -2.07 -9.49
N TRP A 718 11.68 -1.87 -9.89
CA TRP A 718 12.01 -1.62 -11.28
C TRP A 718 11.68 -2.83 -12.16
N ILE A 719 12.07 -4.05 -11.75
CA ILE A 719 11.70 -5.28 -12.47
C ILE A 719 10.18 -5.47 -12.50
N ARG A 720 9.49 -5.17 -11.39
CA ARG A 720 8.02 -5.19 -11.33
C ARG A 720 7.37 -4.25 -12.35
N VAL A 721 7.93 -3.07 -12.59
CA VAL A 721 7.47 -2.17 -13.67
C VAL A 721 7.63 -2.84 -15.04
N LEU A 722 8.78 -3.48 -15.29
CA LEU A 722 9.01 -4.17 -16.57
C LEU A 722 7.98 -5.28 -16.82
N ILE A 723 7.65 -6.05 -15.78
CA ILE A 723 6.62 -7.09 -15.86
C ILE A 723 5.25 -6.44 -16.10
N TYR A 724 4.90 -5.43 -15.29
CA TYR A 724 3.62 -4.74 -15.37
C TYR A 724 3.36 -4.15 -16.76
N ILE A 725 4.33 -3.46 -17.36
CA ILE A 725 4.09 -2.81 -18.66
C ILE A 725 3.87 -3.83 -19.79
N VAL A 726 4.46 -5.03 -19.70
CA VAL A 726 4.27 -6.09 -20.69
C VAL A 726 2.96 -6.85 -20.41
N GLU A 727 2.75 -7.32 -19.19
CA GLU A 727 1.58 -8.16 -18.87
C GLU A 727 0.28 -7.37 -18.78
N VAL A 728 0.32 -6.15 -18.22
CA VAL A 728 -0.87 -5.34 -17.96
C VAL A 728 -1.06 -4.28 -19.05
N GLN A 729 -0.01 -3.53 -19.41
CA GLN A 729 -0.11 -2.46 -20.42
C GLN A 729 0.17 -2.93 -21.85
N LYS A 730 0.48 -4.21 -22.04
CA LYS A 730 0.66 -4.85 -23.36
C LYS A 730 1.73 -4.18 -24.23
N PHE A 731 2.77 -3.63 -23.61
CA PHE A 731 3.95 -3.16 -24.35
C PHE A 731 4.68 -4.35 -25.00
N PRO A 732 5.25 -4.18 -26.20
CA PRO A 732 5.97 -5.24 -26.89
C PRO A 732 7.12 -5.81 -26.03
N PRO A 733 7.14 -7.13 -25.74
CA PRO A 733 8.12 -7.72 -24.82
C PRO A 733 9.58 -7.44 -25.18
N HIS A 734 9.90 -7.49 -26.48
CA HIS A 734 11.26 -7.26 -26.98
C HIS A 734 11.76 -5.82 -26.76
N TRP A 735 10.89 -4.82 -26.63
CA TRP A 735 11.29 -3.45 -26.29
C TRP A 735 11.83 -3.41 -24.86
N VAL A 736 11.12 -4.06 -23.95
CA VAL A 736 11.48 -4.13 -22.52
C VAL A 736 12.74 -4.98 -22.32
N GLY A 737 12.84 -6.13 -23.00
CA GLY A 737 14.05 -6.95 -22.97
C GLY A 737 15.30 -6.18 -23.41
N SER A 738 15.20 -5.37 -24.48
CA SER A 738 16.32 -4.56 -24.99
C SER A 738 16.85 -3.51 -24.00
N VAL A 739 15.97 -2.95 -23.16
CA VAL A 739 16.34 -2.02 -22.08
C VAL A 739 17.19 -2.73 -21.04
N VAL A 740 16.76 -3.93 -20.62
CA VAL A 740 17.48 -4.75 -19.64
C VAL A 740 18.83 -5.20 -20.20
N ASP A 741 18.88 -5.68 -21.45
CA ASP A 741 20.13 -6.07 -22.11
C ASP A 741 21.11 -4.89 -22.26
N SER A 742 20.60 -3.68 -22.42
CA SER A 742 21.43 -2.47 -22.47
C SER A 742 22.03 -2.13 -21.11
N ILE A 743 21.28 -2.34 -20.02
CA ILE A 743 21.76 -2.13 -18.65
C ILE A 743 22.76 -3.20 -18.23
N LEU A 744 22.44 -4.48 -18.50
CA LEU A 744 23.29 -5.63 -18.19
C LEU A 744 24.69 -5.51 -18.80
N ALA A 745 24.81 -4.81 -19.92
CA ALA A 745 26.09 -4.48 -20.55
C ALA A 745 27.13 -3.84 -19.61
N GLY A 746 26.69 -3.26 -18.48
CA GLY A 746 27.52 -2.51 -17.54
C GLY A 746 27.91 -1.11 -18.03
N SER A 747 27.66 -0.81 -19.30
CA SER A 747 27.90 0.50 -19.91
C SER A 747 26.67 0.94 -20.71
N LEU A 748 26.05 2.04 -20.30
CA LEU A 748 24.89 2.59 -20.97
C LEU A 748 25.18 3.95 -21.60
N VAL A 749 24.99 4.08 -22.91
CA VAL A 749 25.05 5.37 -23.61
C VAL A 749 23.65 5.95 -23.75
N THR A 750 23.36 7.03 -23.03
CA THR A 750 22.02 7.64 -22.99
C THR A 750 22.07 9.10 -22.59
N GLY A 751 21.06 9.88 -23.01
CA GLY A 751 20.83 11.25 -22.52
C GLY A 751 20.17 11.30 -21.12
N CYS A 752 19.76 10.15 -20.60
CA CYS A 752 19.25 10.01 -19.24
C CYS A 752 20.40 9.96 -18.21
N GLY A 753 20.10 10.19 -16.93
CA GLY A 753 21.06 10.05 -15.84
C GLY A 753 20.39 10.07 -14.45
N PRO A 754 21.17 9.94 -13.37
CA PRO A 754 20.71 10.11 -12.00
C PRO A 754 20.00 11.45 -11.82
N ALA A 755 18.94 11.45 -11.01
CA ALA A 755 18.22 12.69 -10.72
C ALA A 755 19.06 13.57 -9.77
N VAL A 756 19.12 14.87 -10.05
CA VAL A 756 19.95 15.84 -9.30
C VAL A 756 19.13 16.84 -8.50
N THR A 757 17.81 16.84 -8.67
CA THR A 757 16.87 17.66 -7.89
C THR A 757 15.99 16.80 -6.97
N ALA A 758 15.61 17.37 -5.82
CA ALA A 758 14.80 16.69 -4.80
C ALA A 758 13.69 17.62 -4.25
N PRO A 759 12.39 17.24 -4.36
CA PRO A 759 11.84 16.22 -5.28
C PRO A 759 12.25 16.50 -6.73
N MET A 760 11.99 15.60 -7.67
CA MET A 760 12.47 15.74 -9.04
C MET A 760 11.74 16.86 -9.82
N HIS A 761 12.54 17.81 -10.29
CA HIS A 761 12.38 18.79 -11.36
C HIS A 761 11.56 18.39 -12.61
N ILE A 762 10.36 18.89 -12.91
CA ILE A 762 9.75 18.59 -14.25
C ILE A 762 10.64 19.10 -15.40
N LEU A 763 11.27 20.26 -15.21
CA LEU A 763 12.27 20.81 -16.14
C LEU A 763 13.52 19.92 -16.27
N GLU A 764 13.92 19.22 -15.21
CA GLU A 764 15.02 18.25 -15.28
C GLU A 764 14.63 17.07 -16.18
N LEU A 765 13.38 16.59 -16.06
CA LEU A 765 12.90 15.52 -16.93
C LEU A 765 12.81 15.98 -18.39
N LYS A 766 12.29 17.19 -18.64
CA LYS A 766 12.19 17.78 -19.99
C LYS A 766 13.56 18.04 -20.63
N SER A 767 14.58 18.41 -19.86
CA SER A 767 15.92 18.66 -20.41
C SER A 767 16.62 17.38 -20.87
N ARG A 768 16.22 16.20 -20.40
CA ARG A 768 16.77 14.90 -20.85
C ARG A 768 16.47 14.61 -22.32
N ASP A 769 15.47 15.27 -22.91
CA ASP A 769 15.18 15.12 -24.33
C ASP A 769 16.17 15.83 -25.24
N THR A 770 16.80 16.90 -24.75
CA THR A 770 17.78 17.70 -25.50
C THR A 770 19.21 17.54 -24.99
N SER A 771 19.41 16.80 -23.90
CA SER A 771 20.72 16.57 -23.29
C SER A 771 21.62 15.71 -24.19
N PRO A 772 22.95 15.99 -24.20
CA PRO A 772 23.90 15.14 -24.91
C PRO A 772 23.88 13.73 -24.31
N THR A 773 24.07 12.72 -25.16
CA THR A 773 24.22 11.34 -24.70
C THR A 773 25.56 11.17 -23.99
N ASN A 774 25.52 10.52 -22.82
CA ASN A 774 26.70 10.23 -22.00
C ASN A 774 26.83 8.72 -21.81
N LYS A 775 28.05 8.24 -21.67
CA LYS A 775 28.35 6.86 -21.28
C LYS A 775 28.34 6.78 -19.75
N TRP A 776 27.57 5.84 -19.19
CA TRP A 776 27.40 5.62 -17.76
C TRP A 776 27.85 4.21 -17.37
N ASP A 777 28.62 4.10 -16.29
CA ASP A 777 28.97 2.81 -15.67
C ASP A 777 27.87 2.30 -14.73
N LEU A 778 27.27 1.17 -15.08
CA LEU A 778 26.20 0.54 -14.31
C LEU A 778 26.66 -0.66 -13.48
N ARG A 779 27.95 -1.05 -13.55
CA ARG A 779 28.52 -2.16 -12.77
C ARG A 779 28.24 -2.09 -11.27
N PRO A 780 28.20 -0.90 -10.61
CA PRO A 780 27.86 -0.83 -9.19
C PRO A 780 26.49 -1.42 -8.80
N PHE A 781 25.55 -1.52 -9.74
CA PHE A 781 24.18 -1.97 -9.51
C PHE A 781 23.91 -3.37 -10.09
N LEU A 782 24.84 -3.91 -10.90
CA LEU A 782 24.64 -5.20 -11.58
C LEU A 782 24.55 -6.40 -10.64
N PRO A 783 25.28 -6.50 -9.52
CA PRO A 783 25.14 -7.66 -8.63
C PRO A 783 23.72 -7.85 -8.11
N GLU A 784 23.05 -6.79 -7.65
CA GLU A 784 21.65 -6.86 -7.23
C GLU A 784 20.73 -7.18 -8.42
N LEU A 785 20.91 -6.48 -9.54
CA LEU A 785 20.07 -6.69 -10.74
C LEU A 785 20.14 -8.14 -11.24
N ARG A 786 21.33 -8.72 -11.31
CA ARG A 786 21.55 -10.08 -11.84
C ARG A 786 20.91 -11.15 -10.97
N VAL A 787 21.06 -11.04 -9.65
CA VAL A 787 20.38 -11.94 -8.70
C VAL A 787 18.86 -11.82 -8.84
N LEU A 788 18.33 -10.60 -8.88
CA LEU A 788 16.88 -10.41 -9.04
C LEU A 788 16.40 -10.96 -10.39
N LEU A 789 17.07 -10.66 -11.50
CA LEU A 789 16.69 -11.21 -12.81
C LEU A 789 16.70 -12.74 -12.84
N ARG A 790 17.63 -13.38 -12.11
CA ARG A 790 17.62 -14.84 -11.94
C ARG A 790 16.39 -15.30 -11.16
N LYS A 791 16.09 -14.70 -10.01
CA LYS A 791 14.90 -15.05 -9.19
C LYS A 791 13.58 -14.82 -9.92
N PHE A 792 13.49 -13.76 -10.73
CA PHE A 792 12.31 -13.45 -11.54
C PHE A 792 12.23 -14.24 -12.86
N SER A 793 13.31 -14.90 -13.29
CA SER A 793 13.38 -15.54 -14.61
C SER A 793 12.20 -16.46 -14.98
N PRO A 794 11.59 -17.24 -14.06
CA PRO A 794 10.47 -18.11 -14.42
C PRO A 794 9.16 -17.35 -14.68
N VAL A 795 9.07 -16.07 -14.27
CA VAL A 795 7.88 -15.22 -14.44
C VAL A 795 8.12 -13.96 -15.29
N LEU A 796 9.31 -13.81 -15.90
CA LEU A 796 9.56 -12.68 -16.81
C LEU A 796 8.75 -12.83 -18.12
N PRO A 797 7.92 -11.85 -18.49
CA PRO A 797 7.07 -11.91 -19.69
C PRO A 797 7.82 -11.54 -20.98
N PHE A 798 9.15 -11.38 -20.91
CA PHE A 798 10.03 -11.06 -22.02
C PHE A 798 11.29 -11.91 -21.95
N THR A 799 12.00 -12.00 -23.08
CA THR A 799 13.27 -12.72 -23.20
C THR A 799 14.44 -11.74 -23.23
N LEU A 800 15.60 -12.19 -22.77
CA LEU A 800 16.84 -11.40 -22.73
C LEU A 800 17.86 -12.03 -23.66
N ILE A 801 18.66 -11.23 -24.36
CA ILE A 801 19.69 -11.73 -25.29
C ILE A 801 21.05 -11.85 -24.57
N LYS A 802 21.34 -10.99 -23.59
CA LYS A 802 22.57 -11.05 -22.79
C LYS A 802 22.44 -11.91 -21.54
N GLN A 803 21.65 -12.99 -21.62
CA GLN A 803 21.44 -13.90 -20.49
C GLN A 803 22.72 -14.56 -19.97
N ALA A 804 23.77 -14.66 -20.79
CA ALA A 804 25.10 -15.09 -20.36
C ALA A 804 25.69 -14.30 -19.19
N GLN A 805 25.20 -13.09 -18.94
CA GLN A 805 25.63 -12.25 -17.82
C GLN A 805 24.84 -12.54 -16.53
N ILE A 806 23.76 -13.31 -16.58
CA ILE A 806 22.93 -13.70 -15.43
C ILE A 806 23.52 -14.98 -14.82
N PRO A 807 23.74 -15.04 -13.50
CA PRO A 807 24.31 -16.21 -12.84
C PRO A 807 23.34 -17.41 -12.86
N THR A 808 23.91 -18.61 -12.79
CA THR A 808 23.16 -19.85 -12.53
C THR A 808 22.68 -19.90 -11.09
N GLU A 809 21.66 -20.74 -10.79
CA GLU A 809 21.12 -20.85 -9.42
C GLU A 809 22.20 -21.28 -8.42
N ASP A 810 23.01 -22.27 -8.79
CA ASP A 810 24.08 -22.81 -7.95
C ASP A 810 25.15 -21.76 -7.60
N ASN A 811 25.30 -20.72 -8.44
CA ASN A 811 26.22 -19.62 -8.18
C ASN A 811 25.61 -18.54 -7.28
N ILE A 812 24.31 -18.56 -6.95
CA ILE A 812 23.71 -17.60 -6.01
C ILE A 812 23.74 -18.19 -4.61
N ALA A 813 24.18 -17.38 -3.64
CA ALA A 813 24.17 -17.74 -2.23
C ALA A 813 23.58 -16.61 -1.38
N LYS A 814 22.95 -16.99 -0.26
CA LYS A 814 22.58 -16.06 0.80
C LYS A 814 23.79 -15.83 1.72
N TRP A 815 24.10 -14.58 1.98
CA TRP A 815 25.24 -14.13 2.77
C TRP A 815 24.75 -13.41 4.02
N ARG A 816 25.53 -13.50 5.10
CA ARG A 816 25.27 -12.79 6.35
C ARG A 816 26.52 -12.19 6.96
N LEU A 817 26.34 -11.08 7.67
CA LEU A 817 27.38 -10.46 8.47
C LEU A 817 26.78 -9.79 9.72
N GLN A 818 27.41 -10.02 10.87
CA GLN A 818 27.16 -9.26 12.09
C GLN A 818 27.84 -7.89 11.98
N MET A 819 27.06 -6.83 12.14
CA MET A 819 27.51 -5.44 11.98
C MET A 819 27.08 -4.58 13.16
N GLU A 820 27.76 -3.46 13.35
CA GLU A 820 27.46 -2.48 14.40
C GLU A 820 27.17 -1.11 13.78
N PHE A 821 26.01 -0.55 14.10
CA PHE A 821 25.61 0.79 13.70
C PHE A 821 26.32 1.86 14.52
N THR A 822 26.81 2.90 13.84
CA THR A 822 27.55 4.02 14.43
C THR A 822 26.81 5.34 14.37
N ASP A 823 25.72 5.45 13.58
CA ASP A 823 24.93 6.67 13.41
C ASP A 823 23.43 6.39 13.55
N TRP A 824 22.78 7.17 14.43
CA TRP A 824 21.39 6.97 14.89
C TRP A 824 20.46 8.08 14.43
N SER A 825 20.97 9.04 13.67
CA SER A 825 20.20 10.23 13.30
C SER A 825 18.89 9.89 12.56
N ILE A 826 18.81 8.76 11.84
CA ILE A 826 17.69 8.43 10.93
C ILE A 826 16.40 7.88 11.54
N GLY A 827 16.39 7.43 12.79
CA GLY A 827 15.21 6.74 13.34
C GLY A 827 14.74 5.51 12.51
N PRO A 828 13.59 4.91 12.87
CA PRO A 828 13.03 3.71 12.23
C PRO A 828 12.24 4.00 10.95
N ASN A 829 11.84 5.25 10.69
CA ASN A 829 10.90 5.62 9.63
C ASN A 829 11.57 5.85 8.26
N GLY A 830 12.90 5.71 8.18
CA GLY A 830 13.69 5.99 6.99
C GLY A 830 14.15 4.74 6.25
N ASN A 831 13.37 4.28 5.26
CA ASN A 831 13.76 3.21 4.34
C ASN A 831 14.81 3.72 3.32
N MET A 832 16.05 3.89 3.78
CA MET A 832 17.13 4.53 3.03
C MET A 832 18.47 3.82 3.16
N LEU A 833 18.51 2.65 3.78
CA LEU A 833 19.76 1.90 3.94
C LEU A 833 20.11 1.13 2.68
N SER A 834 21.40 1.02 2.41
CA SER A 834 21.96 0.14 1.38
C SER A 834 23.30 -0.42 1.84
N LEU A 835 23.65 -1.62 1.38
CA LEU A 835 24.99 -2.15 1.55
C LEU A 835 25.90 -1.54 0.49
N ALA A 836 27.06 -1.05 0.91
CA ALA A 836 28.11 -0.59 0.03
C ALA A 836 29.32 -1.51 0.17
N PHE A 837 29.78 -2.06 -0.96
CA PHE A 837 31.06 -2.76 -1.07
C PHE A 837 32.01 -1.89 -1.88
N PHE A 838 33.27 -1.86 -1.50
CA PHE A 838 34.26 -1.02 -2.17
C PHE A 838 35.66 -1.62 -2.06
N ARG A 839 36.45 -1.40 -3.11
CA ARG A 839 37.85 -1.83 -3.14
C ARG A 839 38.69 -1.06 -2.10
N PRO A 840 39.82 -1.62 -1.64
CA PRO A 840 40.72 -0.94 -0.72
C PRO A 840 41.12 0.48 -1.15
N GLU A 841 41.27 0.73 -2.45
CA GLU A 841 41.77 1.98 -3.02
C GLU A 841 40.74 3.13 -2.96
N VAL A 842 39.44 2.82 -3.04
CA VAL A 842 38.36 3.83 -2.89
C VAL A 842 38.41 4.44 -1.50
N GLY A 843 38.68 3.61 -0.49
CA GLY A 843 38.76 4.00 0.92
C GLY A 843 37.42 4.45 1.52
N PRO A 844 37.27 4.39 2.86
CA PRO A 844 36.00 4.74 3.53
C PRO A 844 35.69 6.25 3.50
N LYS A 845 36.68 7.10 3.24
CA LYS A 845 36.52 8.57 3.24
C LYS A 845 35.60 9.07 2.11
N VAL A 846 35.49 8.33 1.01
CA VAL A 846 34.57 8.64 -0.11
C VAL A 846 33.10 8.52 0.33
N TRP A 847 32.85 7.75 1.40
CA TRP A 847 31.55 7.56 2.03
C TRP A 847 31.37 8.41 3.29
N ALA A 848 32.09 9.53 3.40
CA ALA A 848 31.83 10.52 4.43
C ALA A 848 30.42 11.13 4.27
N LYS A 849 29.90 11.75 5.34
CA LYS A 849 28.58 12.41 5.36
C LYS A 849 28.57 13.72 4.54
N ASN A 850 28.71 13.61 3.23
CA ASN A 850 28.64 14.73 2.27
C ASN A 850 28.35 14.24 0.83
N GLY A 851 28.03 12.96 0.66
CA GLY A 851 27.75 12.34 -0.63
C GLY A 851 28.84 12.48 -1.67
N LYS A 852 30.11 12.52 -1.25
CA LYS A 852 31.24 12.59 -2.18
C LYS A 852 31.16 11.51 -3.26
N TRP A 853 30.89 10.25 -2.89
CA TRP A 853 30.70 9.16 -3.86
C TRP A 853 29.67 9.48 -4.95
N PHE A 854 28.50 9.99 -4.56
CA PHE A 854 27.42 10.32 -5.50
C PHE A 854 27.83 11.44 -6.45
N MET A 855 28.48 12.48 -5.93
CA MET A 855 28.94 13.62 -6.72
C MET A 855 30.07 13.23 -7.69
N ASP A 856 31.04 12.43 -7.23
CA ASP A 856 32.10 11.90 -8.08
C ASP A 856 31.51 11.04 -9.21
N TYR A 857 30.58 10.15 -8.89
CA TYR A 857 29.92 9.29 -9.89
C TYR A 857 29.20 10.12 -10.96
N ILE A 858 28.45 11.16 -10.59
CA ILE A 858 27.79 12.05 -11.56
C ILE A 858 28.79 12.82 -12.42
N LYS A 859 29.85 13.34 -11.80
CA LYS A 859 30.85 14.18 -12.47
C LYS A 859 31.71 13.38 -13.44
N GLU A 860 32.24 12.25 -12.97
CA GLU A 860 33.16 11.39 -13.71
C GLU A 860 32.41 10.46 -14.66
N ARG A 861 31.10 10.27 -14.44
CA ARG A 861 30.25 9.31 -15.16
C ARG A 861 30.78 7.87 -15.07
N ALA A 862 31.67 7.66 -14.08
CA ALA A 862 32.49 6.50 -13.81
C ALA A 862 33.23 5.97 -15.07
N GLU A 863 34.44 6.48 -15.27
CA GLU A 863 35.33 6.01 -16.34
C GLU A 863 35.60 4.50 -16.24
N PHE A 864 35.68 3.84 -17.40
CA PHE A 864 35.93 2.42 -17.52
C PHE A 864 37.43 2.15 -17.49
N GLU A 865 37.89 1.36 -16.53
CA GLU A 865 39.15 0.64 -16.69
C GLU A 865 38.90 -0.60 -17.57
N GLU A 866 39.65 -0.70 -18.66
CA GLU A 866 39.54 -1.82 -19.61
C GLU A 866 39.93 -3.12 -18.90
N GLY A 867 39.04 -4.13 -18.91
CA GLY A 867 39.22 -5.39 -18.19
C GLY A 867 38.62 -5.45 -16.78
N ASP A 868 38.02 -4.36 -16.27
CA ASP A 868 37.28 -4.38 -15.01
C ASP A 868 35.81 -4.79 -15.23
N ASP A 869 35.42 -5.92 -14.66
CA ASP A 869 34.07 -6.53 -14.75
C ASP A 869 33.16 -6.19 -13.55
N VAL A 870 33.71 -5.66 -12.46
CA VAL A 870 32.96 -5.40 -11.21
C VAL A 870 32.83 -3.90 -10.90
N GLY A 871 33.77 -3.08 -11.35
CA GLY A 871 33.85 -1.66 -10.98
C GLY A 871 34.51 -1.43 -9.63
N ARG A 872 34.56 -0.16 -9.21
CA ARG A 872 35.23 0.31 -7.98
C ARG A 872 34.42 0.11 -6.69
N SER A 873 33.09 0.10 -6.82
CA SER A 873 32.13 -0.03 -5.72
C SER A 873 30.88 -0.78 -6.18
N ILE A 874 30.18 -1.44 -5.25
CA ILE A 874 28.85 -2.03 -5.44
C ILE A 874 27.90 -1.40 -4.43
N ILE A 875 26.69 -1.07 -4.86
CA ILE A 875 25.59 -0.64 -3.98
C ILE A 875 24.45 -1.64 -4.13
N LEU A 876 23.96 -2.13 -3.00
CA LEU A 876 22.88 -3.09 -2.92
C LEU A 876 21.79 -2.55 -1.99
N GLY A 877 20.65 -2.19 -2.56
CA GLY A 877 19.47 -1.67 -1.85
C GLY A 877 18.60 -2.77 -1.26
N GLY A 878 18.48 -3.91 -1.96
CA GLY A 878 17.68 -5.06 -1.54
C GLY A 878 18.38 -6.00 -0.54
N PHE A 879 18.48 -5.61 0.73
CA PHE A 879 18.98 -6.48 1.81
C PHE A 879 18.07 -6.44 3.04
N GLN A 880 18.12 -7.50 3.85
CA GLN A 880 17.43 -7.58 5.14
C GLN A 880 18.34 -7.10 6.25
N TRP A 881 17.84 -6.17 7.05
CA TRP A 881 18.48 -5.70 8.28
C TRP A 881 17.66 -6.11 9.49
N GLN A 882 18.29 -6.79 10.43
CA GLN A 882 17.68 -7.16 11.71
C GLN A 882 18.53 -6.64 12.85
N LEU A 883 18.00 -5.67 13.60
CA LEU A 883 18.63 -5.21 14.85
C LEU A 883 18.42 -6.28 15.94
N GLU A 884 19.44 -6.52 16.77
CA GLU A 884 19.28 -7.40 17.92
C GLU A 884 18.30 -6.82 18.95
N LYS A 885 17.47 -7.68 19.57
CA LYS A 885 16.50 -7.28 20.60
C LYS A 885 17.20 -6.56 21.76
N TYR A 886 16.61 -5.49 22.27
CA TYR A 886 17.22 -4.64 23.30
C TYR A 886 17.47 -5.37 24.63
N SER A 887 18.72 -5.30 25.12
CA SER A 887 19.11 -5.68 26.48
C SER A 887 19.49 -4.44 27.31
N GLU A 888 19.42 -4.55 28.64
CA GLU A 888 19.84 -3.45 29.53
C GLU A 888 21.33 -3.09 29.35
N GLU A 889 22.18 -4.09 29.11
CA GLU A 889 23.60 -3.92 28.80
C GLU A 889 23.83 -3.15 27.49
N MET A 890 22.95 -3.33 26.50
CA MET A 890 23.01 -2.55 25.25
C MET A 890 22.64 -1.09 25.46
N LEU A 891 21.66 -0.78 26.31
CA LEU A 891 21.32 0.61 26.66
C LEU A 891 22.52 1.33 27.31
N ALA A 892 23.23 0.64 28.20
CA ALA A 892 24.41 1.19 28.88
C ALA A 892 25.62 1.37 27.95
N SER A 893 25.87 0.42 27.03
CA SER A 893 27.10 0.39 26.22
C SER A 893 27.07 1.22 24.94
N ARG A 894 25.91 1.77 24.55
CA ARG A 894 25.67 2.46 23.25
C ARG A 894 26.01 1.61 22.01
N LYS A 895 26.37 0.33 22.17
CA LYS A 895 26.60 -0.62 21.07
C LYS A 895 25.28 -1.10 20.50
N ARG A 896 25.26 -1.30 19.19
CA ARG A 896 24.01 -1.56 18.45
C ARG A 896 24.27 -2.60 17.35
N PRO A 897 24.42 -3.86 17.78
CA PRO A 897 24.64 -4.97 16.89
C PRO A 897 23.37 -5.31 16.11
N GLY A 898 23.55 -5.78 14.88
CA GLY A 898 22.51 -6.39 14.08
C GLY A 898 23.10 -7.21 12.95
N VAL A 899 22.24 -7.95 12.27
CA VAL A 899 22.60 -8.84 11.18
C VAL A 899 22.11 -8.23 9.86
N ALA A 900 23.03 -8.12 8.91
CA ALA A 900 22.69 -7.86 7.51
C ALA A 900 22.69 -9.19 6.75
N GLU A 901 21.62 -9.46 5.99
CA GLU A 901 21.49 -10.62 5.10
C GLU A 901 21.13 -10.18 3.67
N TRP A 902 21.79 -10.76 2.67
CA TRP A 902 21.57 -10.45 1.25
C TRP A 902 21.91 -11.65 0.37
N GLU A 903 21.51 -11.61 -0.90
CA GLU A 903 21.88 -12.61 -1.89
C GLU A 903 22.89 -12.04 -2.89
N MET A 904 23.90 -12.83 -3.25
CA MET A 904 24.95 -12.46 -4.20
C MET A 904 25.65 -13.70 -4.78
N GLU A 905 26.24 -13.53 -5.96
CA GLU A 905 27.09 -14.54 -6.62
C GLU A 905 28.25 -15.03 -5.75
N ARG A 906 28.48 -16.35 -5.72
CA ARG A 906 29.60 -17.01 -5.03
C ARG A 906 30.93 -16.58 -5.61
N ASP A 907 31.04 -16.59 -6.95
CA ASP A 907 32.27 -16.21 -7.63
C ASP A 907 32.65 -14.74 -7.34
N LEU A 908 31.67 -13.84 -7.38
CA LEU A 908 31.88 -12.44 -7.05
C LEU A 908 32.31 -12.27 -5.59
N MET A 909 31.63 -12.94 -4.65
CA MET A 909 32.01 -12.89 -3.23
C MET A 909 33.42 -13.46 -3.00
N ALA A 910 33.79 -14.55 -3.67
CA ALA A 910 35.12 -15.14 -3.59
C ALA A 910 36.20 -14.18 -4.13
N LYS A 911 35.93 -13.52 -5.26
CA LYS A 911 36.80 -12.47 -5.82
C LYS A 911 36.97 -11.31 -4.86
N MET A 912 35.88 -10.77 -4.32
CA MET A 912 35.92 -9.67 -3.35
C MET A 912 36.71 -10.02 -2.08
N LYS A 913 36.55 -11.25 -1.57
CA LYS A 913 37.32 -11.77 -0.43
C LYS A 913 38.82 -11.84 -0.74
N LYS A 914 39.18 -12.35 -1.93
CA LYS A 914 40.58 -12.47 -2.38
C LYS A 914 41.25 -11.10 -2.56
N GLU A 915 40.51 -10.14 -3.11
CA GLU A 915 40.98 -8.77 -3.36
C GLU A 915 40.90 -7.86 -2.11
N GLY A 916 40.46 -8.38 -0.96
CA GLY A 916 40.41 -7.63 0.30
C GLY A 916 39.40 -6.49 0.31
N TRP A 917 38.28 -6.65 -0.41
CA TRP A 917 37.21 -5.66 -0.45
C TRP A 917 36.64 -5.42 0.94
N LYS A 918 36.13 -4.20 1.14
CA LYS A 918 35.48 -3.77 2.38
C LYS A 918 34.00 -3.53 2.14
N MET A 919 33.23 -3.60 3.22
CA MET A 919 31.80 -3.31 3.18
C MET A 919 31.31 -2.55 4.42
N GLY A 920 30.19 -1.86 4.27
CA GLY A 920 29.47 -1.16 5.32
C GLY A 920 28.02 -0.87 4.91
N ILE A 921 27.23 -0.37 5.85
CA ILE A 921 25.88 0.14 5.58
C ILE A 921 25.98 1.64 5.36
N ILE A 922 25.38 2.12 4.28
CA ILE A 922 25.26 3.54 3.97
C ILE A 922 23.79 3.97 4.06
N ARG A 923 23.57 5.26 4.24
CA ARG A 923 22.28 5.89 3.90
C ARG A 923 22.36 6.50 2.52
N THR A 924 21.36 6.26 1.67
CA THR A 924 21.31 6.78 0.30
C THR A 924 20.89 8.24 0.20
N ASP A 925 20.38 8.83 1.27
CA ASP A 925 19.96 10.23 1.29
C ASP A 925 21.17 11.19 1.40
N VAL A 926 22.24 10.74 2.07
CA VAL A 926 23.53 11.48 2.17
C VAL A 926 24.73 10.72 1.62
N TYR A 927 24.53 9.49 1.10
CA TYR A 927 25.57 8.55 0.66
C TYR A 927 26.72 8.41 1.67
N GLY A 928 26.37 8.32 2.96
CA GLY A 928 27.32 8.28 4.08
C GLY A 928 27.25 6.96 4.85
N LEU A 929 28.42 6.45 5.28
CA LEU A 929 28.53 5.27 6.15
C LEU A 929 27.86 5.51 7.51
N VAL A 930 27.02 4.55 7.91
CA VAL A 930 26.31 4.54 9.21
C VAL A 930 26.62 3.31 10.05
N SER A 931 27.50 2.44 9.57
CA SER A 931 28.05 1.31 10.33
C SER A 931 29.58 1.39 10.41
N LYS A 932 30.15 0.53 11.25
CA LYS A 932 31.58 0.17 11.11
C LYS A 932 31.85 -0.44 9.73
N VAL A 933 33.10 -0.40 9.31
CA VAL A 933 33.58 -1.00 8.06
C VAL A 933 34.18 -2.38 8.36
N TYR A 934 33.82 -3.37 7.53
CA TYR A 934 34.23 -4.75 7.68
C TYR A 934 34.94 -5.26 6.44
N GLN A 935 35.88 -6.19 6.63
CA GLN A 935 36.50 -6.93 5.53
C GLN A 935 35.53 -8.01 5.04
N THR A 936 35.40 -8.17 3.72
CA THR A 936 34.54 -9.20 3.11
C THR A 936 34.95 -10.62 3.51
N ALA A 937 36.20 -10.84 3.91
CA ALA A 937 36.66 -12.11 4.50
C ALA A 937 35.87 -12.56 5.74
N LYS A 938 35.20 -11.64 6.45
CA LYS A 938 34.35 -11.95 7.62
C LYS A 938 32.93 -12.39 7.24
N VAL A 939 32.52 -12.21 5.99
CA VAL A 939 31.17 -12.55 5.50
C VAL A 939 31.02 -14.07 5.45
N LYS A 940 29.94 -14.56 6.04
CA LYS A 940 29.60 -15.98 6.07
C LYS A 940 28.47 -16.28 5.11
N GLU A 941 28.55 -17.43 4.47
CA GLU A 941 27.41 -17.98 3.74
C GLU A 941 26.38 -18.52 4.73
N VAL A 942 25.10 -18.36 4.44
CA VAL A 942 24.01 -18.98 5.19
C VAL A 942 23.80 -20.38 4.61
N THR A 943 24.30 -21.40 5.30
CA THR A 943 23.95 -22.80 5.02
C THR A 943 22.65 -23.14 5.75
N GLU A 944 21.71 -23.79 5.07
CA GLU A 944 20.40 -24.20 5.62
C GLU A 944 20.50 -24.98 6.94
#